data_AF-A0A812LHT3-F1
#
_entry.id   AF-A0A812LHT3-F1
#
_cell.length_a   1.000
_cell.length_b   1.000
_cell.length_c   1.000
_cell.angle_alpha   90.00
_cell.angle_beta   90.00
_cell.angle_gamma   90.00
#
_symmetry.space_group_name_H-M   'P 1'
#
loop_
_entity.id
_entity.type
_entity.pdbx_description
1 polymer ?
#
loop_
_entity_poly.entity_id
_entity_poly.type
_entity_poly.pdbx_seq_one_letter_code
_entity_poly.pdbx_strand_id
1 'polypeptide(L)'
;MLRQCNQAIVDRAEQEEEAGSNGAGQWSDDSDVSEDELNDIVTEMTAVTSRMAAQAQYFQEEGAGSECQDRKKQATSIAVKTSKVQPDMLHVVLVVDASLSMGTEDIEVLQMQKGSKVMLPASIRRIDAVFSSCRAFLHAHQDANGLGADVFSLVIFNSKAQVVFARLPKKAADNQLKNLARKVAPKHETKFLTAFRAVSNLLGTQHFWEDVRVVLLSDGKPYEKHTVPQLFEKQLLNTSPVQVAQSFEVHAVGFGSEPDDWSNLRHMAEMTRGTFQRASLDQLALREAFTSIAATITVTSASGSGDAGAGATGTPAVAPLKSAALQIPFDPLMDDMKKCTRKCTLIKHSFKQTTRFSKRTPEDAEAIKGTGCDVSIDTTALDFGGMRVVYRMDDSSKLNAGLKMVAKRLIKEPHACKEDILPFCRCTSLAIKMRTSFMSVAKSRKVNISHDIWFVPCYLYEYTSCRRDLAYFLGEQQLEGRFIKFNGNNGYVKLDEECSELLQAFSHYTFVRSRGSVMVVDLQGVVDGNTVLLTDPQVHSRHKKVEYGKGDLRFDGFKRFFESHCCGETCHALALPGQQQELLRSMQLEKDRRCQICMDAPSKTVLEPCGHSAVCKTCAITLFEAPTPSCPICRQPVEEYHTGVYSTTYVPPRRRG
;
A
#
# COMPACT_ATOMS: atom_id res chain seq x y z
N MET A 1 -19.86 -17.65 -8.63
CA MET A 1 -20.09 -16.21 -8.39
C MET A 1 -18.81 -15.39 -8.53
N LEU A 2 -17.76 -15.60 -7.71
CA LEU A 2 -16.46 -14.91 -7.84
C LEU A 2 -15.92 -14.87 -9.29
N ARG A 3 -15.78 -16.04 -9.93
CA ARG A 3 -15.34 -16.14 -11.33
C ARG A 3 -16.23 -15.38 -12.31
N GLN A 4 -17.55 -15.33 -12.10
CA GLN A 4 -18.46 -14.64 -13.04
C GLN A 4 -18.33 -13.11 -12.94
N CYS A 5 -18.16 -12.57 -11.73
CA CYS A 5 -17.95 -11.13 -11.55
C CYS A 5 -16.57 -10.68 -12.07
N ASN A 6 -15.54 -11.49 -11.82
CA ASN A 6 -14.19 -11.21 -12.29
C ASN A 6 -14.02 -11.44 -13.80
N GLN A 7 -14.71 -12.42 -14.38
CA GLN A 7 -14.73 -12.62 -15.83
C GLN A 7 -15.28 -11.40 -16.56
N ALA A 8 -16.31 -10.74 -16.01
CA ALA A 8 -16.83 -9.49 -16.59
C ALA A 8 -15.79 -8.35 -16.62
N ILE A 9 -14.77 -8.36 -15.74
CA ILE A 9 -13.63 -7.43 -15.80
C ILE A 9 -12.76 -7.75 -16.99
N VAL A 10 -12.41 -9.04 -17.14
CA VAL A 10 -11.54 -9.53 -18.21
C VAL A 10 -12.21 -9.27 -19.57
N ASP A 11 -13.44 -9.73 -19.76
CA ASP A 11 -14.19 -9.56 -21.01
C ASP A 11 -14.32 -8.09 -21.41
N ARG A 12 -14.54 -7.20 -20.43
CA ARG A 12 -14.70 -5.76 -20.69
C ARG A 12 -13.38 -5.09 -21.00
N ALA A 13 -12.30 -5.49 -20.34
CA ALA A 13 -10.97 -4.99 -20.64
C ALA A 13 -10.49 -5.48 -22.01
N GLU A 14 -10.84 -6.70 -22.41
CA GLU A 14 -10.59 -7.24 -23.76
C GLU A 14 -11.39 -6.49 -24.84
N GLN A 15 -12.67 -6.20 -24.61
CA GLN A 15 -13.48 -5.37 -25.52
C GLN A 15 -12.91 -3.96 -25.70
N GLU A 16 -12.32 -3.39 -24.65
CA GLU A 16 -11.61 -2.11 -24.73
C GLU A 16 -10.29 -2.21 -25.52
N GLU A 17 -9.60 -3.35 -25.47
CA GLU A 17 -8.41 -3.62 -26.29
C GLU A 17 -8.77 -3.81 -27.78
N GLU A 18 -9.87 -4.51 -28.08
CA GLU A 18 -10.37 -4.71 -29.45
C GLU A 18 -10.89 -3.41 -30.09
N ALA A 19 -11.58 -2.56 -29.32
CA ALA A 19 -12.04 -1.26 -29.82
C ALA A 19 -10.88 -0.29 -30.16
N GLY A 20 -9.67 -0.58 -29.66
CA GLY A 20 -8.45 0.20 -29.90
C GLY A 20 -7.54 -0.32 -31.02
N SER A 21 -7.85 -1.45 -31.67
CA SER A 21 -6.96 -2.12 -32.65
C SER A 21 -7.26 -1.81 -34.13
N ASN A 22 -8.30 -1.04 -34.44
CA ASN A 22 -8.62 -0.64 -35.83
C ASN A 22 -7.95 0.69 -36.22
N GLY A 23 -6.72 0.61 -36.75
CA GLY A 23 -6.04 1.74 -37.38
C GLY A 23 -4.56 1.48 -37.68
N ALA A 24 -4.27 0.88 -38.84
CA ALA A 24 -2.91 0.67 -39.37
C ALA A 24 -2.29 1.96 -39.95
N GLY A 25 -0.96 2.14 -39.80
CA GLY A 25 -0.21 3.18 -40.54
C GLY A 25 1.17 3.63 -39.99
N GLN A 26 2.17 2.75 -40.07
CA GLN A 26 3.53 2.96 -40.66
C GLN A 26 4.71 3.73 -39.95
N TRP A 27 5.91 3.09 -40.02
CA TRP A 27 7.37 3.46 -39.84
C TRP A 27 8.03 3.47 -38.43
N SER A 28 9.27 3.00 -38.19
CA SER A 28 10.27 2.12 -38.87
C SER A 28 11.48 1.84 -37.92
N ASP A 29 12.25 0.78 -38.24
CA ASP A 29 13.54 0.22 -37.74
C ASP A 29 13.58 -0.48 -36.35
N ASP A 30 13.97 -1.76 -36.17
CA ASP A 30 14.46 -2.82 -37.10
C ASP A 30 14.41 -4.20 -36.41
N SER A 31 14.31 -5.27 -37.23
CA SER A 31 14.40 -6.75 -37.02
C SER A 31 13.09 -7.57 -36.97
N ASP A 32 12.84 -8.28 -38.08
CA ASP A 32 11.64 -8.97 -38.58
C ASP A 32 11.18 -10.28 -37.91
N VAL A 33 9.88 -10.55 -38.04
CA VAL A 33 9.26 -11.88 -38.15
C VAL A 33 8.23 -11.83 -39.30
N SER A 34 8.25 -12.81 -40.21
CA SER A 34 7.56 -12.78 -41.52
C SER A 34 6.03 -12.96 -41.48
N GLU A 35 5.32 -12.34 -42.43
CA GLU A 35 3.85 -12.34 -42.59
C GLU A 35 3.21 -13.75 -42.73
N ASP A 36 3.96 -14.77 -43.11
CA ASP A 36 3.44 -16.14 -43.20
C ASP A 36 3.20 -16.80 -41.84
N GLU A 37 3.89 -16.40 -40.76
CA GLU A 37 3.66 -16.93 -39.40
C GLU A 37 2.38 -16.36 -38.75
N LEU A 38 1.84 -15.25 -39.26
CA LEU A 38 0.62 -14.62 -38.74
C LEU A 38 -0.67 -15.32 -39.21
N ASN A 39 -0.65 -15.95 -40.38
CA ASN A 39 -1.82 -16.64 -40.94
C ASN A 39 -2.02 -18.06 -40.38
N ASP A 40 -0.95 -18.72 -39.92
CA ASP A 40 -1.03 -20.03 -39.27
C ASP A 40 -1.65 -19.94 -37.86
N ILE A 41 -1.43 -18.82 -37.14
CA ILE A 41 -1.97 -18.58 -35.78
C ILE A 41 -3.50 -18.36 -35.79
N VAL A 42 -4.04 -17.73 -36.84
CA VAL A 42 -5.50 -17.51 -36.97
C VAL A 42 -6.24 -18.82 -37.29
N THR A 43 -5.58 -19.72 -38.03
CA THR A 43 -6.14 -21.02 -38.40
C THR A 43 -6.16 -21.97 -37.20
N GLU A 44 -5.17 -21.92 -36.31
CA GLU A 44 -5.14 -22.72 -35.07
C GLU A 44 -6.16 -22.25 -34.00
N MET A 45 -6.39 -20.94 -33.87
CA MET A 45 -7.37 -20.39 -32.90
C MET A 45 -8.84 -20.77 -33.23
N THR A 46 -9.14 -21.00 -34.51
CA THR A 46 -10.48 -21.42 -34.95
C THR A 46 -10.75 -22.91 -34.66
N ALA A 47 -9.69 -23.73 -34.58
CA ALA A 47 -9.79 -25.17 -34.30
C ALA A 47 -9.96 -25.49 -32.80
N VAL A 48 -9.58 -24.58 -31.91
CA VAL A 48 -9.69 -24.74 -30.44
C VAL A 48 -11.12 -24.41 -29.96
N THR A 49 -11.76 -23.39 -30.55
CA THR A 49 -13.13 -22.99 -30.23
C THR A 49 -14.17 -24.05 -30.63
N SER A 50 -13.97 -24.78 -31.73
CA SER A 50 -14.86 -25.88 -32.11
C SER A 50 -14.76 -27.12 -31.22
N ARG A 51 -13.64 -27.33 -30.51
CA ARG A 51 -13.49 -28.47 -29.57
C ARG A 51 -14.14 -28.22 -28.22
N MET A 52 -14.22 -26.97 -27.78
CA MET A 52 -14.86 -26.61 -26.51
C MET A 52 -16.39 -26.63 -26.59
N ALA A 53 -16.98 -26.43 -27.77
CA ALA A 53 -18.43 -26.51 -27.98
C ALA A 53 -18.98 -27.95 -27.89
N ALA A 54 -18.16 -28.97 -28.19
CA ALA A 54 -18.58 -30.38 -28.20
C ALA A 54 -18.61 -31.04 -26.81
N GLN A 55 -17.98 -30.43 -25.79
CA GLN A 55 -17.86 -31.03 -24.45
C GLN A 55 -18.90 -30.49 -23.45
N ALA A 56 -19.68 -29.47 -23.85
CA ALA A 56 -20.72 -28.85 -23.01
C ALA A 56 -22.12 -29.49 -23.15
N GLN A 57 -22.30 -30.49 -24.01
CA GLN A 57 -23.59 -31.19 -24.20
C GLN A 57 -23.72 -32.53 -23.46
N TYR A 58 -22.74 -32.94 -22.64
CA TYR A 58 -22.73 -34.28 -22.02
C TYR A 58 -23.04 -34.33 -20.51
N PHE A 59 -23.31 -33.20 -19.84
CA PHE A 59 -23.50 -33.17 -18.37
C PHE A 59 -24.84 -32.59 -17.89
N GLN A 60 -25.88 -32.63 -18.73
CA GLN A 60 -27.26 -32.38 -18.30
C GLN A 60 -28.14 -33.59 -18.63
N GLU A 61 -27.95 -34.69 -17.90
CA GLU A 61 -28.97 -35.72 -17.69
C GLU A 61 -28.52 -36.64 -16.54
N GLU A 62 -29.47 -37.02 -15.68
CA GLU A 62 -29.35 -37.70 -14.38
C GLU A 62 -28.97 -36.83 -13.17
N GLY A 63 -29.76 -36.70 -12.11
CA GLY A 63 -30.98 -37.39 -11.72
C GLY A 63 -31.14 -37.26 -10.19
N ALA A 64 -32.35 -36.90 -9.76
CA ALA A 64 -32.72 -36.54 -8.39
C ALA A 64 -32.98 -37.73 -7.43
N GLY A 65 -33.05 -37.44 -6.12
CA GLY A 65 -33.68 -38.26 -5.06
C GLY A 65 -32.69 -38.99 -4.13
N SER A 66 -32.90 -39.26 -2.83
CA SER A 66 -33.87 -38.87 -1.78
C SER A 66 -33.47 -39.60 -0.48
N GLU A 67 -33.79 -39.01 0.68
CA GLU A 67 -34.18 -39.65 1.95
C GLU A 67 -33.20 -40.41 2.92
N CYS A 68 -33.24 -39.95 4.19
CA CYS A 68 -33.67 -40.68 5.41
C CYS A 68 -32.71 -40.74 6.61
N GLN A 69 -33.33 -40.58 7.79
CA GLN A 69 -32.80 -40.47 9.14
C GLN A 69 -32.37 -41.81 9.77
N ASP A 70 -31.63 -41.66 10.88
CA ASP A 70 -31.53 -42.56 12.03
C ASP A 70 -30.83 -43.93 11.89
N ARG A 71 -29.65 -44.01 12.53
CA ARG A 71 -29.32 -45.04 13.53
C ARG A 71 -28.05 -44.69 14.31
N LYS A 72 -28.24 -44.26 15.56
CA LYS A 72 -27.21 -44.19 16.60
C LYS A 72 -27.25 -45.48 17.45
N LYS A 73 -26.07 -45.87 17.94
CA LYS A 73 -25.73 -46.80 19.05
C LYS A 73 -25.48 -48.27 18.65
N GLN A 74 -24.23 -48.74 18.73
CA GLN A 74 -23.63 -49.35 19.93
C GLN A 74 -22.24 -49.92 19.62
N ALA A 75 -21.19 -49.38 20.25
CA ALA A 75 -20.01 -50.10 20.72
C ALA A 75 -19.12 -49.14 21.56
N THR A 76 -19.48 -49.03 22.84
CA THR A 76 -18.61 -48.72 23.99
C THR A 76 -17.41 -49.70 24.02
N SER A 77 -16.21 -49.46 24.56
CA SER A 77 -15.72 -48.53 25.58
C SER A 77 -14.20 -48.74 25.71
N ILE A 78 -13.40 -47.67 25.77
CA ILE A 78 -12.38 -47.48 26.81
C ILE A 78 -12.37 -45.98 27.11
N ALA A 79 -12.81 -45.61 28.30
CA ALA A 79 -12.91 -44.24 28.75
C ALA A 79 -11.54 -43.75 29.26
N VAL A 80 -11.02 -42.69 28.63
CA VAL A 80 -10.12 -41.74 29.29
C VAL A 80 -10.85 -40.41 29.36
N LYS A 81 -10.89 -39.85 30.57
CA LYS A 81 -11.69 -38.70 31.00
C LYS A 81 -11.61 -37.53 30.03
N THR A 82 -12.78 -37.12 29.54
CA THR A 82 -13.01 -35.88 28.81
C THR A 82 -12.71 -34.66 29.68
N SER A 83 -11.66 -33.92 29.38
CA SER A 83 -11.63 -32.49 29.68
C SER A 83 -12.49 -31.79 28.63
N LYS A 84 -13.59 -31.16 29.06
CA LYS A 84 -14.33 -30.20 28.25
C LYS A 84 -13.32 -29.19 27.66
N VAL A 85 -13.16 -29.17 26.34
CA VAL A 85 -12.40 -28.12 25.66
C VAL A 85 -13.13 -26.81 25.94
N GLN A 86 -12.53 -25.95 26.76
CA GLN A 86 -13.00 -24.58 26.96
C GLN A 86 -12.59 -23.74 25.75
N PRO A 87 -13.39 -22.72 25.35
CA PRO A 87 -13.10 -21.89 24.19
C PRO A 87 -11.78 -21.13 24.36
N ASP A 88 -10.96 -21.06 23.31
CA ASP A 88 -9.71 -20.30 23.27
C ASP A 88 -9.97 -18.84 23.67
N MET A 89 -9.38 -18.39 24.78
CA MET A 89 -9.58 -17.04 25.34
C MET A 89 -8.38 -16.17 24.99
N LEU A 90 -8.63 -15.07 24.27
CA LEU A 90 -7.61 -14.09 23.91
C LEU A 90 -7.41 -13.07 25.03
N HIS A 91 -6.17 -12.92 25.48
CA HIS A 91 -5.75 -11.92 26.46
C HIS A 91 -4.84 -10.87 25.82
N VAL A 92 -5.36 -9.66 25.65
CA VAL A 92 -4.60 -8.53 25.12
C VAL A 92 -4.03 -7.68 26.25
N VAL A 93 -2.71 -7.47 26.26
CA VAL A 93 -2.00 -6.66 27.26
C VAL A 93 -1.41 -5.42 26.60
N LEU A 94 -1.98 -4.25 26.89
CA LEU A 94 -1.43 -2.96 26.47
C LEU A 94 -0.31 -2.54 27.43
N VAL A 95 0.88 -2.25 26.92
CA VAL A 95 2.05 -1.83 27.71
C VAL A 95 2.50 -0.45 27.24
N VAL A 96 2.19 0.56 28.04
CA VAL A 96 2.36 1.98 27.68
C VAL A 96 3.55 2.58 28.44
N ASP A 97 4.51 3.13 27.71
CA ASP A 97 5.56 3.98 28.27
C ASP A 97 4.94 5.28 28.82
N ALA A 98 5.33 5.66 30.05
CA ALA A 98 4.98 6.92 30.69
C ALA A 98 6.21 7.61 31.28
N SER A 99 7.34 7.50 30.58
CA SER A 99 8.57 8.25 30.84
C SER A 99 8.38 9.75 30.63
N LEU A 100 9.37 10.55 31.05
CA LEU A 100 9.32 12.02 30.94
C LEU A 100 9.02 12.52 29.52
N SER A 101 9.56 11.86 28.48
CA SER A 101 9.36 12.30 27.09
C SER A 101 7.91 12.17 26.63
N MET A 102 7.15 11.22 27.20
CA MET A 102 5.72 11.03 26.95
C MET A 102 4.85 12.20 27.44
N GLY A 103 5.40 13.10 28.25
CA GLY A 103 4.75 14.34 28.69
C GLY A 103 4.84 15.50 27.70
N THR A 104 5.64 15.38 26.64
CA THR A 104 5.86 16.47 25.66
C THR A 104 4.58 16.78 24.90
N GLU A 105 4.26 18.07 24.75
CA GLU A 105 3.10 18.59 23.99
C GLU A 105 3.47 18.90 22.54
N ASP A 106 3.70 17.87 21.74
CA ASP A 106 4.19 17.99 20.36
C ASP A 106 3.43 17.11 19.35
N ILE A 107 2.29 16.53 19.75
CA ILE A 107 1.38 15.85 18.82
C ILE A 107 0.39 16.85 18.26
N GLU A 108 0.44 17.07 16.95
CA GLU A 108 -0.51 17.93 16.24
C GLU A 108 -1.90 17.28 16.19
N VAL A 109 -2.91 18.03 16.62
CA VAL A 109 -4.32 17.66 16.57
C VAL A 109 -5.18 18.81 16.10
N LEU A 110 -6.32 18.52 15.49
CA LEU A 110 -7.32 19.53 15.17
C LEU A 110 -8.36 19.57 16.29
N GLN A 111 -8.49 20.70 16.98
CA GLN A 111 -9.48 20.88 18.05
C GLN A 111 -10.46 22.02 17.72
N MET A 112 -11.73 21.84 18.10
CA MET A 112 -12.72 22.92 18.09
C MET A 112 -12.48 23.86 19.27
N GLN A 113 -12.31 25.16 19.00
CA GLN A 113 -12.33 26.16 20.06
C GLN A 113 -13.74 26.36 20.60
N LYS A 114 -13.87 26.50 21.92
CA LYS A 114 -15.15 26.82 22.58
C LYS A 114 -15.76 28.08 21.92
N GLY A 115 -16.92 27.91 21.29
CA GLY A 115 -17.67 28.98 20.64
C GLY A 115 -17.35 29.25 19.17
N SER A 116 -16.45 28.48 18.53
CA SER A 116 -16.09 28.63 17.12
C SER A 116 -16.40 27.36 16.30
N LYS A 117 -16.86 27.52 15.05
CA LYS A 117 -17.09 26.41 14.11
C LYS A 117 -15.82 26.00 13.34
N VAL A 118 -14.68 26.62 13.63
CA VAL A 118 -13.40 26.38 12.96
C VAL A 118 -12.54 25.46 13.82
N MET A 119 -11.98 24.41 13.20
CA MET A 119 -10.97 23.55 13.83
C MET A 119 -9.61 24.21 13.66
N LEU A 120 -8.89 24.43 14.78
CA LEU A 120 -7.54 24.97 14.75
C LEU A 120 -6.53 23.89 15.17
N PRO A 121 -5.30 23.95 14.64
CA PRO A 121 -4.20 23.12 15.14
C PRO A 121 -3.96 23.41 16.63
N ALA A 122 -3.85 22.35 17.40
CA ALA A 122 -3.45 22.35 18.80
C ALA A 122 -2.42 21.25 19.02
N SER A 123 -1.59 21.41 20.03
CA SER A 123 -0.64 20.37 20.45
C SER A 123 -1.18 19.71 21.71
N ILE A 124 -1.12 18.37 21.77
CA ILE A 124 -1.45 17.59 22.96
C ILE A 124 -0.25 16.79 23.43
N ARG A 125 -0.29 16.32 24.68
CA ARG A 125 0.76 15.46 25.22
C ARG A 125 0.79 14.14 24.47
N ARG A 126 1.98 13.63 24.19
CA ARG A 126 2.18 12.30 23.58
C ARG A 126 1.37 11.20 24.27
N ILE A 127 1.37 11.17 25.61
CA ILE A 127 0.63 10.19 26.41
C ILE A 127 -0.91 10.28 26.20
N ASP A 128 -1.45 11.48 25.97
CA ASP A 128 -2.88 11.67 25.71
C ASP A 128 -3.26 11.09 24.33
N ALA A 129 -2.41 11.30 23.33
CA ALA A 129 -2.58 10.70 22.01
C ALA A 129 -2.50 9.16 22.05
N VAL A 130 -1.58 8.61 22.85
CA VAL A 130 -1.46 7.15 23.05
C VAL A 130 -2.71 6.57 23.69
N PHE A 131 -3.22 7.13 24.79
CA PHE A 131 -4.45 6.62 25.39
C PHE A 131 -5.67 6.76 24.48
N SER A 132 -5.75 7.85 23.70
CA SER A 132 -6.78 7.98 22.67
C SER A 132 -6.68 6.86 21.62
N SER A 133 -5.46 6.45 21.27
CA SER A 133 -5.21 5.38 20.30
C SER A 133 -5.47 4.00 20.89
N CYS A 134 -5.17 3.77 22.18
CA CYS A 134 -5.57 2.56 22.91
C CYS A 134 -7.10 2.38 22.93
N ARG A 135 -7.86 3.46 23.10
CA ARG A 135 -9.32 3.40 23.02
C ARG A 135 -9.80 3.07 21.61
N ALA A 136 -9.20 3.68 20.58
CA ALA A 136 -9.49 3.35 19.19
C ALA A 136 -9.20 1.87 18.88
N PHE A 137 -8.08 1.34 19.40
CA PHE A 137 -7.74 -0.08 19.33
C PHE A 137 -8.83 -0.96 19.95
N LEU A 138 -9.27 -0.67 21.17
CA LEU A 138 -10.34 -1.45 21.81
C LEU A 138 -11.61 -1.42 20.97
N HIS A 139 -11.99 -0.26 20.43
CA HIS A 139 -13.17 -0.13 19.57
C HIS A 139 -13.03 -0.94 18.27
N ALA A 140 -11.85 -0.95 17.66
CA ALA A 140 -11.53 -1.69 16.44
C ALA A 140 -11.44 -3.21 16.64
N HIS A 141 -11.02 -3.67 17.83
CA HIS A 141 -10.89 -5.09 18.16
C HIS A 141 -12.23 -5.81 18.04
N GLN A 142 -12.27 -6.91 17.28
CA GLN A 142 -13.43 -7.78 17.18
C GLN A 142 -13.16 -9.06 17.97
N ASP A 143 -14.12 -9.45 18.81
CA ASP A 143 -13.95 -10.64 19.65
C ASP A 143 -13.75 -11.88 18.78
N ALA A 144 -12.64 -12.60 18.99
CA ALA A 144 -12.23 -13.73 18.15
C ALA A 144 -13.33 -14.80 17.97
N ASN A 145 -14.14 -15.00 19.02
CA ASN A 145 -15.18 -16.02 19.08
C ASN A 145 -16.62 -15.48 19.07
N GLY A 146 -16.82 -14.16 18.97
CA GLY A 146 -18.16 -13.54 19.03
C GLY A 146 -18.92 -13.74 20.35
N LEU A 147 -18.28 -14.32 21.38
CA LEU A 147 -18.85 -14.66 22.69
C LEU A 147 -18.53 -13.64 23.79
N GLY A 148 -17.77 -12.57 23.49
CA GLY A 148 -17.38 -11.55 24.48
C GLY A 148 -16.38 -12.02 25.54
N ALA A 149 -15.58 -13.04 25.22
CA ALA A 149 -14.64 -13.69 26.14
C ALA A 149 -13.25 -13.01 26.23
N ASP A 150 -12.92 -12.12 25.29
CA ASP A 150 -11.60 -11.49 25.23
C ASP A 150 -11.38 -10.52 26.40
N VAL A 151 -10.21 -10.62 27.02
CA VAL A 151 -9.87 -9.84 28.20
C VAL A 151 -8.69 -8.91 27.93
N PHE A 152 -8.76 -7.71 28.51
CA PHE A 152 -7.80 -6.63 28.29
C PHE A 152 -7.11 -6.26 29.60
N SER A 153 -5.82 -6.01 29.51
CA SER A 153 -5.01 -5.49 30.63
C SER A 153 -4.20 -4.29 30.19
N LEU A 154 -3.89 -3.41 31.14
CA LEU A 154 -3.07 -2.24 30.89
C LEU A 154 -1.95 -2.16 31.93
N VAL A 155 -0.72 -2.15 31.43
CA VAL A 155 0.50 -1.87 32.19
C VAL A 155 1.02 -0.52 31.74
N ILE A 156 1.30 0.37 32.69
CA ILE A 156 2.03 1.61 32.44
C ILE A 156 3.40 1.49 33.10
N PHE A 157 4.45 1.94 32.44
CA PHE A 157 5.80 1.85 32.99
C PHE A 157 6.67 3.08 32.74
N ASN A 158 7.63 3.27 33.63
CA ASN A 158 8.77 4.17 33.50
C ASN A 158 9.96 3.51 34.22
N SER A 159 10.50 4.15 35.26
CA SER A 159 11.40 3.55 36.26
C SER A 159 10.73 2.47 37.13
N LYS A 160 9.39 2.45 37.17
CA LYS A 160 8.56 1.41 37.79
C LYS A 160 7.39 1.08 36.87
N ALA A 161 6.89 -0.14 36.95
CA ALA A 161 5.69 -0.57 36.23
C ALA A 161 4.51 -0.73 37.18
N GLN A 162 3.32 -0.32 36.71
CA GLN A 162 2.06 -0.44 37.41
C GLN A 162 1.04 -1.09 36.48
N VAL A 163 0.38 -2.14 36.98
CA VAL A 163 -0.83 -2.68 36.36
C VAL A 163 -1.99 -1.74 36.73
N VAL A 164 -2.57 -1.06 35.75
CA VAL A 164 -3.70 -0.14 35.96
C VAL A 164 -4.99 -0.94 36.12
N PHE A 165 -5.17 -1.92 35.25
CA PHE A 165 -6.25 -2.91 35.35
C PHE A 165 -5.78 -4.22 34.71
N ALA A 166 -6.35 -5.32 35.19
CA ALA A 166 -6.06 -6.66 34.71
C ALA A 166 -7.36 -7.36 34.31
N ARG A 167 -7.30 -8.10 33.20
CA ARG A 167 -8.32 -9.03 32.70
C ARG A 167 -9.75 -8.46 32.69
N LEU A 168 -9.91 -7.24 32.19
CA LEU A 168 -11.23 -6.61 32.06
C LEU A 168 -11.84 -6.85 30.67
N PRO A 169 -13.16 -7.07 30.56
CA PRO A 169 -13.82 -7.12 29.26
C PRO A 169 -13.77 -5.74 28.57
N LYS A 170 -13.86 -5.74 27.23
CA LYS A 170 -13.73 -4.55 26.37
C LYS A 170 -14.43 -3.29 26.90
N LYS A 171 -15.71 -3.40 27.30
CA LYS A 171 -16.50 -2.27 27.81
C LYS A 171 -15.97 -1.70 29.13
N ALA A 172 -15.52 -2.57 30.04
CA ALA A 172 -14.95 -2.14 31.31
C ALA A 172 -13.55 -1.53 31.12
N ALA A 173 -12.75 -2.08 30.20
CA ALA A 173 -11.45 -1.53 29.83
C ALA A 173 -11.56 -0.12 29.19
N ASP A 174 -12.49 0.09 28.25
CA ASP A 174 -12.73 1.43 27.67
C ASP A 174 -13.14 2.46 28.74
N ASN A 175 -13.99 2.06 29.69
CA ASN A 175 -14.39 2.94 30.79
C ASN A 175 -13.22 3.33 31.69
N GLN A 176 -12.28 2.42 31.96
CA GLN A 176 -11.06 2.74 32.72
C GLN A 176 -10.15 3.70 31.95
N LEU A 177 -10.06 3.55 30.62
CA LEU A 177 -9.20 4.39 29.76
C LEU A 177 -9.71 5.83 29.58
N LYS A 178 -11.03 6.07 29.62
CA LYS A 178 -11.66 7.38 29.31
C LYS A 178 -11.01 8.59 29.98
N ASN A 179 -10.60 8.46 31.24
CA ASN A 179 -10.04 9.56 32.03
C ASN A 179 -8.61 9.28 32.53
N LEU A 180 -7.96 8.23 32.03
CA LEU A 180 -6.67 7.80 32.55
C LEU A 180 -5.55 8.76 32.17
N ALA A 181 -5.59 9.31 30.96
CA ALA A 181 -4.57 10.22 30.45
C ALA A 181 -4.37 11.48 31.31
N ARG A 182 -5.45 11.97 31.95
CA ARG A 182 -5.39 13.12 32.88
C ARG A 182 -4.82 12.76 34.25
N LYS A 183 -4.84 11.47 34.62
CA LYS A 183 -4.37 10.96 35.91
C LYS A 183 -2.91 10.50 35.86
N VAL A 184 -2.43 10.14 34.68
CA VAL A 184 -1.04 9.70 34.48
C VAL A 184 -0.15 10.92 34.34
N ALA A 185 0.82 11.04 35.24
CA ALA A 185 1.86 12.05 35.18
C ALA A 185 3.15 11.40 34.64
N PRO A 186 3.54 11.66 33.39
CA PRO A 186 4.76 11.09 32.81
C PRO A 186 6.00 11.57 33.58
N LYS A 187 6.80 10.63 34.07
CA LYS A 187 7.92 10.88 34.98
C LYS A 187 9.00 9.82 34.82
N HIS A 188 10.21 10.16 35.25
CA HIS A 188 11.40 9.29 35.22
C HIS A 188 11.77 8.76 33.82
N GLU A 189 12.81 7.94 33.81
CA GLU A 189 13.36 7.27 32.63
C GLU A 189 12.60 5.99 32.26
N THR A 190 12.70 5.53 31.01
CA THR A 190 12.12 4.26 30.54
C THR A 190 12.98 3.07 30.99
N LYS A 191 12.41 2.14 31.78
CA LYS A 191 13.04 0.85 32.15
C LYS A 191 12.17 -0.35 31.76
N PHE A 192 12.50 -0.94 30.61
CA PHE A 192 11.77 -2.07 30.05
C PHE A 192 11.75 -3.29 30.96
N LEU A 193 12.81 -3.50 31.75
CA LEU A 193 12.87 -4.58 32.74
C LEU A 193 11.67 -4.56 33.71
N THR A 194 11.20 -3.38 34.10
CA THR A 194 10.06 -3.26 35.03
C THR A 194 8.75 -3.65 34.36
N ALA A 195 8.58 -3.29 33.08
CA ALA A 195 7.45 -3.71 32.27
C ALA A 195 7.42 -5.23 32.09
N PHE A 196 8.54 -5.86 31.75
CA PHE A 196 8.63 -7.31 31.57
C PHE A 196 8.21 -8.09 32.82
N ARG A 197 8.71 -7.67 33.99
CA ARG A 197 8.31 -8.28 35.27
C ARG A 197 6.82 -8.08 35.56
N ALA A 198 6.29 -6.90 35.29
CA ALA A 198 4.86 -6.62 35.50
C ALA A 198 3.98 -7.48 34.59
N VAL A 199 4.35 -7.66 33.31
CA VAL A 199 3.62 -8.54 32.37
C VAL A 199 3.70 -10.00 32.82
N SER A 200 4.91 -10.52 33.13
CA SER A 200 5.07 -11.91 33.60
C SER A 200 4.24 -12.19 34.87
N ASN A 201 4.27 -11.26 35.84
CA ASN A 201 3.46 -11.37 37.07
C ASN A 201 1.95 -11.27 36.79
N LEU A 202 1.53 -10.47 35.81
CA LEU A 202 0.13 -10.30 35.43
C LEU A 202 -0.46 -11.56 34.79
N LEU A 203 0.33 -12.27 33.98
CA LEU A 203 -0.11 -13.52 33.36
C LEU A 203 -0.25 -14.64 34.40
N GLY A 204 0.72 -14.77 35.32
CA GLY A 204 0.72 -15.78 36.36
C GLY A 204 0.78 -17.22 35.81
N THR A 205 0.72 -18.24 36.67
CA THR A 205 0.84 -19.65 36.26
C THR A 205 -0.50 -20.38 36.15
N GLN A 206 -1.61 -19.71 36.45
CA GLN A 206 -2.94 -20.34 36.52
C GLN A 206 -3.72 -20.32 35.18
N HIS A 207 -3.12 -19.76 34.13
CA HIS A 207 -3.79 -19.41 32.88
C HIS A 207 -3.04 -19.95 31.64
N PHE A 208 -2.67 -21.23 31.66
CA PHE A 208 -1.85 -21.86 30.62
C PHE A 208 -2.58 -22.10 29.28
N TRP A 209 -3.89 -21.90 29.22
CA TRP A 209 -4.70 -22.12 28.02
C TRP A 209 -5.04 -20.82 27.27
N GLU A 210 -4.35 -19.72 27.58
CA GLU A 210 -4.65 -18.42 26.98
C GLU A 210 -3.74 -18.12 25.80
N ASP A 211 -4.33 -17.50 24.77
CA ASP A 211 -3.62 -16.84 23.69
C ASP A 211 -3.29 -15.41 24.15
N VAL A 212 -2.00 -15.07 24.23
CA VAL A 212 -1.55 -13.78 24.77
C VAL A 212 -0.99 -12.89 23.65
N ARG A 213 -1.51 -11.66 23.56
CA ARG A 213 -1.01 -10.61 22.65
C ARG A 213 -0.62 -9.36 23.41
N VAL A 214 0.66 -9.01 23.39
CA VAL A 214 1.18 -7.81 24.05
C VAL A 214 1.34 -6.70 23.03
N VAL A 215 0.83 -5.50 23.31
CA VAL A 215 1.02 -4.30 22.47
C VAL A 215 1.89 -3.31 23.25
N LEU A 216 3.16 -3.21 22.88
CA LEU A 216 4.18 -2.38 23.52
C LEU A 216 4.32 -1.02 22.82
N LEU A 217 4.31 0.06 23.61
CA LEU A 217 4.21 1.42 23.10
C LEU A 217 5.29 2.28 23.76
N SER A 218 6.18 2.87 22.96
CA SER A 218 7.25 3.75 23.46
C SER A 218 7.73 4.69 22.36
N ASP A 219 8.25 5.86 22.73
CA ASP A 219 8.81 6.81 21.78
C ASP A 219 10.29 6.53 21.42
N GLY A 220 10.86 5.43 21.92
CA GLY A 220 12.19 4.93 21.51
C GLY A 220 13.38 5.67 22.12
N LYS A 221 13.17 6.74 22.89
CA LYS A 221 14.26 7.46 23.57
C LYS A 221 14.75 6.62 24.76
N PRO A 222 16.00 6.10 24.78
CA PRO A 222 16.39 5.15 25.80
C PRO A 222 16.97 5.84 27.04
N TYR A 223 16.89 5.14 28.17
CA TYR A 223 17.78 5.34 29.32
C TYR A 223 18.48 4.03 29.78
N GLU A 224 18.24 2.88 29.13
CA GLU A 224 19.02 1.65 29.36
C GLU A 224 19.94 1.37 28.17
N LYS A 225 21.25 1.56 28.40
CA LYS A 225 22.32 1.34 27.42
C LYS A 225 22.61 -0.17 27.29
N HIS A 226 21.98 -0.82 26.30
CA HIS A 226 22.44 -2.05 25.62
C HIS A 226 22.09 -3.45 26.16
N THR A 227 20.96 -3.66 26.85
CA THR A 227 20.58 -5.04 27.29
C THR A 227 19.10 -5.41 27.10
N VAL A 228 18.30 -4.61 26.40
CA VAL A 228 16.84 -4.81 26.34
C VAL A 228 16.42 -6.17 25.73
N PRO A 229 16.96 -6.61 24.57
CA PRO A 229 16.65 -7.94 24.02
C PRO A 229 16.96 -9.11 24.96
N GLN A 230 18.14 -9.10 25.58
CA GLN A 230 18.55 -10.16 26.51
C GLN A 230 17.69 -10.17 27.78
N LEU A 231 17.31 -8.98 28.28
CA LEU A 231 16.39 -8.86 29.41
C LEU A 231 14.98 -9.31 29.03
N PHE A 232 14.51 -9.00 27.82
CA PHE A 232 13.22 -9.44 27.31
C PHE A 232 13.14 -10.97 27.24
N GLU A 233 14.16 -11.61 26.68
CA GLU A 233 14.24 -13.07 26.63
C GLU A 233 14.26 -13.69 28.04
N LYS A 234 15.18 -13.23 28.89
CA LYS A 234 15.41 -13.81 30.23
C LYS A 234 14.29 -13.53 31.23
N GLN A 235 13.64 -12.37 31.15
CA GLN A 235 12.69 -11.89 32.18
C GLN A 235 11.23 -11.91 31.73
N LEU A 236 10.97 -12.19 30.45
CA LEU A 236 9.61 -12.38 29.96
C LEU A 236 9.47 -13.71 29.22
N LEU A 237 10.18 -13.91 28.10
CA LEU A 237 9.97 -15.10 27.26
C LEU A 237 10.25 -16.41 28.00
N ASN A 238 11.36 -16.50 28.73
CA ASN A 238 11.76 -17.71 29.45
C ASN A 238 11.07 -17.88 30.81
N THR A 239 10.06 -17.06 31.12
CA THR A 239 9.31 -17.19 32.37
C THR A 239 8.24 -18.27 32.27
N SER A 240 8.01 -18.99 33.37
CA SER A 240 7.01 -20.07 33.41
C SER A 240 5.63 -19.64 32.89
N PRO A 241 5.06 -18.46 33.23
CA PRO A 241 3.79 -17.97 32.68
C PRO A 241 3.72 -17.91 31.15
N VAL A 242 4.79 -17.48 30.50
CA VAL A 242 4.82 -17.31 29.03
C VAL A 242 5.05 -18.65 28.34
N GLN A 243 5.90 -19.50 28.90
CA GLN A 243 6.21 -20.83 28.34
C GLN A 243 5.04 -21.80 28.40
N VAL A 244 4.10 -21.61 29.34
CA VAL A 244 2.91 -22.45 29.46
C VAL A 244 1.71 -21.90 28.70
N ALA A 245 1.75 -20.66 28.19
CA ALA A 245 0.66 -20.08 27.42
C ALA A 245 0.48 -20.81 26.07
N GLN A 246 -0.74 -20.77 25.53
CA GLN A 246 -1.05 -21.39 24.23
C GLN A 246 -0.26 -20.73 23.10
N SER A 247 -0.18 -19.40 23.13
CA SER A 247 0.61 -18.59 22.22
C SER A 247 0.98 -17.26 22.88
N PHE A 248 2.09 -16.65 22.45
CA PHE A 248 2.57 -15.38 22.97
C PHE A 248 3.23 -14.56 21.86
N GLU A 249 2.64 -13.42 21.53
CA GLU A 249 3.20 -12.49 20.53
C GLU A 249 3.27 -11.07 21.08
N VAL A 250 4.31 -10.33 20.69
CA VAL A 250 4.52 -8.93 21.05
C VAL A 250 4.49 -8.07 19.79
N HIS A 251 3.54 -7.15 19.72
CA HIS A 251 3.48 -6.09 18.72
C HIS A 251 4.02 -4.80 19.32
N ALA A 252 4.80 -4.03 18.58
CA ALA A 252 5.42 -2.80 19.06
C ALA A 252 5.10 -1.60 18.18
N VAL A 253 4.81 -0.45 18.82
CA VAL A 253 4.68 0.84 18.14
C VAL A 253 5.77 1.78 18.64
N GLY A 254 6.66 2.18 17.73
CA GLY A 254 7.61 3.26 17.95
C GLY A 254 7.05 4.57 17.41
N PHE A 255 7.01 5.63 18.22
CA PHE A 255 6.47 6.92 17.76
C PHE A 255 7.38 8.10 18.12
N GLY A 256 7.78 8.91 17.14
CA GLY A 256 8.81 9.94 17.31
C GLY A 256 9.17 10.66 16.02
N SER A 257 10.21 11.50 16.05
CA SER A 257 10.72 12.25 14.89
C SER A 257 12.11 11.75 14.48
N GLU A 258 12.48 11.82 13.21
CA GLU A 258 13.82 11.39 12.79
C GLU A 258 14.91 12.28 13.44
N PRO A 259 16.02 11.72 13.97
CA PRO A 259 16.48 10.34 13.90
C PRO A 259 16.36 9.54 15.23
N ASP A 260 15.14 9.28 15.72
CA ASP A 260 14.92 8.39 16.87
C ASP A 260 15.24 6.91 16.54
N ASP A 261 15.86 6.15 17.47
CA ASP A 261 16.26 4.73 17.31
C ASP A 261 15.25 3.78 17.97
N TRP A 262 14.62 2.91 17.18
CA TRP A 262 13.65 1.90 17.64
C TRP A 262 14.13 0.46 17.48
N SER A 263 15.43 0.24 17.29
CA SER A 263 16.04 -1.09 17.10
C SER A 263 15.60 -2.11 18.16
N ASN A 264 15.54 -1.71 19.43
CA ASN A 264 15.09 -2.59 20.53
C ASN A 264 13.61 -2.99 20.41
N LEU A 265 12.72 -2.04 20.09
CA LEU A 265 11.28 -2.31 19.94
C LEU A 265 11.01 -3.23 18.76
N ARG A 266 11.70 -2.98 17.64
CA ARG A 266 11.62 -3.82 16.44
C ARG A 266 12.08 -5.25 16.73
N HIS A 267 13.23 -5.39 17.38
CA HIS A 267 13.80 -6.70 17.70
C HIS A 267 12.90 -7.53 18.63
N MET A 268 12.30 -6.92 19.66
CA MET A 268 11.38 -7.62 20.56
C MET A 268 10.13 -8.14 19.83
N ALA A 269 9.58 -7.35 18.90
CA ALA A 269 8.44 -7.80 18.10
C ALA A 269 8.81 -8.99 17.20
N GLU A 270 9.92 -8.85 16.46
CA GLU A 270 10.45 -9.89 15.55
C GLU A 270 10.74 -11.21 16.29
N MET A 271 11.32 -11.17 17.49
CA MET A 271 11.59 -12.35 18.33
C MET A 271 10.35 -13.20 18.62
N THR A 272 9.18 -12.58 18.66
CA THR A 272 7.89 -13.23 18.97
C THR A 272 6.98 -13.36 17.76
N ARG A 273 7.50 -13.11 16.55
CA ARG A 273 6.74 -13.08 15.29
C ARG A 273 5.61 -12.02 15.24
N GLY A 274 5.64 -11.06 16.15
CA GLY A 274 4.71 -9.94 16.15
C GLY A 274 5.12 -8.84 15.17
N THR A 275 4.37 -7.74 15.15
CA THR A 275 4.53 -6.66 14.18
C THR A 275 5.13 -5.41 14.80
N PHE A 276 6.03 -4.73 14.08
CA PHE A 276 6.55 -3.43 14.47
C PHE A 276 5.98 -2.35 13.54
N GLN A 277 5.42 -1.29 14.13
CA GLN A 277 4.89 -0.16 13.38
C GLN A 277 5.54 1.15 13.83
N ARG A 278 5.80 2.03 12.87
CA ARG A 278 6.31 3.37 13.12
C ARG A 278 5.20 4.39 12.94
N ALA A 279 5.04 5.29 13.90
CA ALA A 279 4.14 6.44 13.80
C ALA A 279 4.93 7.74 13.89
N SER A 280 4.58 8.73 13.07
CA SER A 280 5.06 10.11 13.23
C SER A 280 4.39 10.77 14.45
N LEU A 281 4.84 11.98 14.82
CA LEU A 281 4.23 12.84 15.84
C LEU A 281 2.88 13.45 15.37
N ASP A 282 2.00 12.59 14.86
CA ASP A 282 0.66 12.93 14.36
C ASP A 282 -0.35 11.96 14.96
N GLN A 283 -1.47 12.49 15.47
CA GLN A 283 -2.51 11.66 16.08
C GLN A 283 -3.12 10.68 15.08
N LEU A 284 -3.19 11.04 13.80
CA LEU A 284 -3.73 10.13 12.78
C LEU A 284 -2.79 8.94 12.54
N ALA A 285 -1.50 9.20 12.32
CA ALA A 285 -0.49 8.16 12.14
C ALA A 285 -0.45 7.17 13.33
N LEU A 286 -0.58 7.68 14.56
CA LEU A 286 -0.64 6.84 15.75
C LEU A 286 -1.91 5.97 15.76
N ARG A 287 -3.06 6.52 15.40
CA ARG A 287 -4.31 5.74 15.32
C ARG A 287 -4.27 4.67 14.23
N GLU A 288 -3.68 4.98 13.08
CA GLU A 288 -3.48 4.02 11.98
C GLU A 288 -2.63 2.83 12.43
N ALA A 289 -1.52 3.10 13.13
CA ALA A 289 -0.63 2.04 13.64
C ALA A 289 -1.36 1.09 14.60
N PHE A 290 -2.13 1.63 15.55
CA PHE A 290 -2.88 0.84 16.51
C PHE A 290 -3.99 0.03 15.85
N THR A 291 -4.67 0.63 14.88
CA THR A 291 -5.78 -0.02 14.19
C THR A 291 -5.24 -1.19 13.36
N SER A 292 -4.09 -1.04 12.71
CA SER A 292 -3.38 -2.11 12.00
C SER A 292 -2.94 -3.28 12.93
N ILE A 293 -2.47 -2.98 14.15
CA ILE A 293 -2.19 -4.04 15.15
C ILE A 293 -3.46 -4.78 15.58
N ALA A 294 -4.57 -4.06 15.82
CA ALA A 294 -5.85 -4.69 16.17
C ALA A 294 -6.33 -5.66 15.08
N ALA A 295 -6.13 -5.28 13.81
CA ALA A 295 -6.40 -6.14 12.65
C ALA A 295 -5.59 -7.44 12.71
N THR A 296 -4.28 -7.30 12.93
CA THR A 296 -3.33 -8.42 12.97
C THR A 296 -3.73 -9.42 14.05
N ILE A 297 -4.00 -8.91 15.26
CA ILE A 297 -4.42 -9.73 16.40
C ILE A 297 -5.72 -10.49 16.06
N THR A 298 -6.72 -9.80 15.49
CA THR A 298 -8.01 -10.39 15.10
C THR A 298 -7.87 -11.51 14.04
N VAL A 299 -6.89 -11.40 13.13
CA VAL A 299 -6.64 -12.40 12.08
C VAL A 299 -5.96 -13.65 12.67
N THR A 300 -4.93 -13.48 13.50
CA THR A 300 -4.20 -14.61 14.11
C THR A 300 -5.07 -15.49 15.02
N SER A 301 -6.08 -14.90 15.67
CA SER A 301 -7.03 -15.63 16.52
C SER A 301 -8.05 -16.48 15.73
N ALA A 302 -8.24 -16.23 14.43
CA ALA A 302 -9.22 -16.95 13.60
C ALA A 302 -8.67 -18.23 12.94
N SER A 303 -7.35 -18.43 12.93
CA SER A 303 -6.67 -19.54 12.24
C SER A 303 -6.32 -20.75 13.14
N GLY A 304 -6.86 -20.84 14.35
CA GLY A 304 -6.50 -21.84 15.37
C GLY A 304 -7.03 -23.27 15.20
N SER A 305 -7.19 -23.81 13.98
CA SER A 305 -7.41 -25.25 13.81
C SER A 305 -6.86 -25.80 12.48
N GLY A 306 -5.80 -26.62 12.56
CA GLY A 306 -5.33 -27.47 11.46
C GLY A 306 -3.83 -27.45 11.18
N ASP A 307 -3.13 -28.45 11.70
CA ASP A 307 -1.83 -29.04 11.34
C ASP A 307 -0.53 -28.21 11.28
N ALA A 308 0.45 -28.75 12.01
CA ALA A 308 1.84 -28.31 12.07
C ALA A 308 2.67 -28.97 10.96
N GLY A 309 3.28 -28.15 10.10
CA GLY A 309 4.32 -28.53 9.15
C GLY A 309 5.36 -27.42 9.03
N ALA A 310 6.61 -27.75 9.31
CA ALA A 310 7.69 -26.84 9.67
C ALA A 310 8.22 -25.92 8.55
N GLY A 311 8.63 -24.70 8.96
CA GLY A 311 9.70 -23.94 8.29
C GLY A 311 9.29 -22.64 7.59
N ALA A 312 8.85 -21.61 8.33
CA ALA A 312 8.68 -20.26 7.76
C ALA A 312 9.01 -19.16 8.78
N THR A 313 10.10 -18.45 8.53
CA THR A 313 10.39 -17.13 9.10
C THR A 313 9.85 -16.07 8.15
N GLY A 314 8.62 -15.63 8.38
CA GLY A 314 7.98 -14.59 7.58
C GLY A 314 6.89 -13.93 8.41
N THR A 315 7.02 -12.63 8.61
CA THR A 315 6.03 -11.77 9.29
C THR A 315 4.64 -11.93 8.67
N PRO A 316 3.57 -12.13 9.47
CA PRO A 316 2.24 -12.38 8.94
C PRO A 316 1.70 -11.18 8.16
N ALA A 317 1.20 -11.45 6.95
CA ALA A 317 0.50 -10.50 6.11
C ALA A 317 -0.79 -10.02 6.81
N VAL A 318 -0.85 -8.73 7.14
CA VAL A 318 -2.01 -8.08 7.75
C VAL A 318 -3.16 -8.04 6.75
N ALA A 319 -4.27 -8.73 7.04
CA ALA A 319 -5.52 -8.58 6.31
C ALA A 319 -6.22 -7.25 6.71
N PRO A 320 -7.00 -6.60 5.81
CA PRO A 320 -7.64 -5.32 6.10
C PRO A 320 -8.70 -5.43 7.21
N LEU A 321 -8.83 -4.36 7.98
CA LEU A 321 -9.76 -4.22 9.09
C LEU A 321 -11.22 -4.33 8.67
N LYS A 322 -11.96 -5.20 9.36
CA LYS A 322 -13.41 -5.25 9.31
C LYS A 322 -14.03 -3.96 9.89
N SER A 323 -14.50 -3.09 9.00
CA SER A 323 -15.75 -2.28 8.98
C SER A 323 -16.31 -1.53 10.22
N ALA A 324 -15.83 -1.73 11.45
CA ALA A 324 -16.46 -1.14 12.65
C ALA A 324 -15.69 0.03 13.29
N ALA A 325 -14.42 0.24 12.92
CA ALA A 325 -13.53 1.17 13.65
C ALA A 325 -13.57 2.63 13.20
N LEU A 326 -14.16 2.93 12.03
CA LEU A 326 -14.19 4.26 11.42
C LEU A 326 -15.51 4.42 10.66
N GLN A 327 -16.59 4.88 11.30
CA GLN A 327 -17.76 5.34 10.54
C GLN A 327 -17.45 6.73 9.98
N ILE A 328 -16.66 6.77 8.91
CA ILE A 328 -16.45 8.01 8.14
C ILE A 328 -17.53 8.04 7.06
N PRO A 329 -18.56 8.92 7.15
CA PRO A 329 -19.58 9.03 6.12
C PRO A 329 -18.97 9.52 4.80
N PHE A 330 -19.52 9.10 3.65
CA PHE A 330 -19.03 9.55 2.35
C PHE A 330 -19.08 11.08 2.22
N ASP A 331 -20.22 11.69 2.55
CA ASP A 331 -20.38 13.14 2.67
C ASP A 331 -20.64 13.50 4.14
N PRO A 332 -19.76 14.27 4.80
CA PRO A 332 -19.91 14.64 6.21
C PRO A 332 -21.17 15.44 6.54
N LEU A 333 -21.83 16.06 5.55
CA LEU A 333 -23.06 16.82 5.76
C LEU A 333 -24.33 15.99 5.57
N MET A 334 -24.21 14.70 5.23
CA MET A 334 -25.34 13.79 4.99
C MET A 334 -25.34 12.58 5.93
N ASP A 335 -25.03 12.81 7.21
CA ASP A 335 -24.81 11.77 8.23
C ASP A 335 -26.07 10.91 8.53
N ASP A 336 -27.27 11.43 8.23
CA ASP A 336 -28.56 10.78 8.56
C ASP A 336 -29.11 9.85 7.45
N MET A 337 -28.42 9.71 6.31
CA MET A 337 -28.90 8.90 5.17
C MET A 337 -28.18 7.55 5.08
N LYS A 338 -28.90 6.48 4.68
CA LYS A 338 -28.30 5.17 4.40
C LYS A 338 -27.46 5.14 3.12
N LYS A 339 -27.82 5.98 2.14
CA LYS A 339 -27.13 6.14 0.86
C LYS A 339 -27.06 7.62 0.47
N CYS A 340 -25.98 8.00 -0.16
CA CYS A 340 -25.68 9.31 -0.70
C CYS A 340 -25.85 9.27 -2.23
N THR A 341 -26.88 9.94 -2.76
CA THR A 341 -27.13 10.00 -4.20
C THR A 341 -26.53 11.25 -4.82
N ARG A 342 -25.85 11.12 -5.96
CA ARG A 342 -25.18 12.21 -6.70
C ARG A 342 -25.43 12.10 -8.18
N LYS A 343 -25.53 13.24 -8.85
CA LYS A 343 -25.40 13.33 -10.31
C LYS A 343 -23.94 13.59 -10.63
N CYS A 344 -23.35 12.68 -11.40
CA CYS A 344 -21.93 12.71 -11.70
C CYS A 344 -21.67 12.74 -13.20
N THR A 345 -20.59 13.41 -13.59
CA THR A 345 -19.98 13.25 -14.90
C THR A 345 -18.87 12.21 -14.78
N LEU A 346 -19.00 11.11 -15.54
CA LEU A 346 -17.98 10.07 -15.56
C LEU A 346 -16.87 10.42 -16.55
N ILE A 347 -15.61 10.38 -16.08
CA ILE A 347 -14.42 10.75 -16.86
C ILE A 347 -13.44 9.57 -16.84
N LYS A 348 -13.03 9.10 -18.02
CA LYS A 348 -11.99 8.07 -18.19
C LYS A 348 -10.67 8.73 -18.61
N HIS A 349 -9.60 8.44 -17.88
CA HIS A 349 -8.25 8.86 -18.26
C HIS A 349 -7.56 7.81 -19.13
N SER A 350 -7.06 8.19 -20.31
CA SER A 350 -6.29 7.32 -21.20
C SER A 350 -5.03 8.02 -21.71
N PHE A 351 -3.97 7.25 -21.96
CA PHE A 351 -2.78 7.76 -22.66
C PHE A 351 -2.93 7.55 -24.18
N LYS A 352 -2.75 8.59 -24.99
CA LYS A 352 -2.67 8.46 -26.46
C LYS A 352 -1.56 7.49 -26.87
N GLN A 353 -1.82 6.69 -27.92
CA GLN A 353 -0.87 5.71 -28.47
C GLN A 353 0.34 6.36 -29.17
N THR A 354 0.24 7.60 -29.66
CA THR A 354 1.22 8.19 -30.59
C THR A 354 2.41 8.93 -29.96
N THR A 355 2.47 9.10 -28.63
CA THR A 355 3.55 9.87 -28.00
C THR A 355 4.71 8.97 -27.56
N ARG A 356 5.89 9.15 -28.19
CA ARG A 356 7.16 8.63 -27.69
C ARG A 356 7.36 9.11 -26.25
N PHE A 357 7.77 8.22 -25.34
CA PHE A 357 8.07 8.52 -23.92
C PHE A 357 9.01 9.72 -23.70
N SER A 358 9.76 10.14 -24.73
CA SER A 358 10.76 11.20 -24.68
C SER A 358 10.27 12.63 -24.99
N LYS A 359 9.02 12.85 -25.40
CA LYS A 359 8.48 14.20 -25.70
C LYS A 359 7.23 14.47 -24.87
N ARG A 360 7.38 15.23 -23.78
CA ARG A 360 6.29 15.71 -22.91
C ARG A 360 5.86 17.12 -23.32
N THR A 361 4.56 17.29 -23.57
CA THR A 361 3.80 18.55 -23.43
C THR A 361 2.41 18.25 -22.83
N PRO A 362 1.76 19.18 -22.12
CA PRO A 362 0.74 18.88 -21.09
C PRO A 362 -0.68 18.56 -21.57
N GLU A 363 -0.88 18.06 -22.78
CA GLU A 363 -2.21 17.92 -23.40
C GLU A 363 -2.46 16.49 -23.95
N ASP A 364 -1.94 15.49 -23.24
CA ASP A 364 -2.15 14.07 -23.56
C ASP A 364 -3.56 13.62 -23.13
N ALA A 365 -4.55 14.11 -23.90
CA ALA A 365 -5.82 13.50 -24.27
C ALA A 365 -6.62 12.71 -23.22
N GLU A 366 -7.34 13.46 -22.40
CA GLU A 366 -8.59 13.02 -21.79
C GLU A 366 -9.71 13.24 -22.83
N ALA A 367 -10.39 12.20 -23.28
CA ALA A 367 -11.73 12.34 -23.86
C ALA A 367 -12.47 11.00 -23.89
N ILE A 368 -13.37 10.80 -22.94
CA ILE A 368 -14.67 10.21 -23.27
C ILE A 368 -15.72 11.22 -22.81
N LYS A 369 -16.59 11.61 -23.75
CA LYS A 369 -17.78 12.46 -23.55
C LYS A 369 -18.46 12.07 -22.24
N GLY A 370 -18.44 12.99 -21.28
CA GLY A 370 -19.11 12.82 -20.01
C GLY A 370 -20.56 12.37 -20.24
N THR A 371 -20.85 11.12 -19.94
CA THR A 371 -22.22 10.66 -19.81
C THR A 371 -22.62 10.98 -18.37
N GLY A 372 -23.63 11.84 -18.23
CA GLY A 372 -24.24 12.07 -16.93
C GLY A 372 -24.75 10.74 -16.38
N CYS A 373 -24.38 10.41 -15.16
CA CYS A 373 -24.85 9.22 -14.46
C CYS A 373 -25.36 9.61 -13.07
N ASP A 374 -26.38 8.89 -12.63
CA ASP A 374 -26.84 8.93 -11.25
C ASP A 374 -26.06 7.86 -10.49
N VAL A 375 -25.46 8.27 -9.38
CA VAL A 375 -24.63 7.43 -8.52
C VAL A 375 -25.26 7.37 -7.15
N SER A 376 -25.34 6.17 -6.57
CA SER A 376 -25.74 5.94 -5.20
C SER A 376 -24.59 5.31 -4.43
N ILE A 377 -24.12 5.98 -3.37
CA ILE A 377 -22.95 5.55 -2.59
C ILE A 377 -23.41 5.22 -1.18
N ASP A 378 -23.01 4.08 -0.65
CA ASP A 378 -23.29 3.74 0.75
C ASP A 378 -22.60 4.75 1.68
N THR A 379 -23.29 5.19 2.73
CA THR A 379 -22.67 6.11 3.71
C THR A 379 -21.71 5.40 4.65
N THR A 380 -21.80 4.07 4.76
CA THR A 380 -20.87 3.26 5.53
C THR A 380 -19.71 2.80 4.65
N ALA A 381 -18.49 3.03 5.12
CA ALA A 381 -17.29 2.55 4.44
C ALA A 381 -17.24 1.02 4.38
N LEU A 382 -16.86 0.51 3.21
CA LEU A 382 -16.55 -0.88 2.97
C LEU A 382 -15.16 -1.26 3.50
N ASP A 383 -14.17 -0.42 3.23
CA ASP A 383 -12.76 -0.67 3.54
C ASP A 383 -11.96 0.66 3.60
N PHE A 384 -10.71 0.59 4.07
CA PHE A 384 -9.81 1.72 4.23
C PHE A 384 -8.41 1.37 3.72
N GLY A 385 -7.84 2.24 2.90
CA GLY A 385 -6.41 2.26 2.60
C GLY A 385 -5.69 3.37 3.38
N GLY A 386 -4.37 3.48 3.24
CA GLY A 386 -3.57 4.51 3.94
C GLY A 386 -3.86 5.97 3.53
N MET A 387 -4.62 6.21 2.46
CA MET A 387 -4.96 7.58 2.00
C MET A 387 -6.45 7.76 1.70
N ARG A 388 -7.19 6.67 1.50
CA ARG A 388 -8.53 6.68 0.91
C ARG A 388 -9.47 5.76 1.65
N VAL A 389 -10.74 6.17 1.72
CA VAL A 389 -11.85 5.33 2.20
C VAL A 389 -12.59 4.77 0.98
N VAL A 390 -13.00 3.52 1.08
CA VAL A 390 -13.71 2.78 0.03
C VAL A 390 -15.17 2.58 0.45
N TYR A 391 -16.11 2.82 -0.44
CA TYR A 391 -17.55 2.68 -0.23
C TYR A 391 -18.15 1.82 -1.33
N ARG A 392 -19.22 1.08 -1.04
CA ARG A 392 -20.00 0.47 -2.12
C ARG A 392 -20.71 1.56 -2.91
N MET A 393 -20.79 1.36 -4.21
CA MET A 393 -21.39 2.29 -5.14
C MET A 393 -22.21 1.54 -6.18
N ASP A 394 -23.36 2.11 -6.52
CA ASP A 394 -24.14 1.79 -7.71
C ASP A 394 -24.06 3.01 -8.64
N ASP A 395 -23.78 2.81 -9.93
CA ASP A 395 -23.92 3.87 -10.93
C ASP A 395 -24.84 3.44 -12.08
N SER A 396 -25.58 4.40 -12.64
CA SER A 396 -26.53 4.16 -13.72
C SER A 396 -25.89 4.18 -15.12
N SER A 397 -24.56 4.27 -15.21
CA SER A 397 -23.88 4.34 -16.50
C SER A 397 -23.96 3.00 -17.23
N LYS A 398 -24.17 3.05 -18.55
CA LYS A 398 -24.03 1.85 -19.40
C LYS A 398 -22.59 1.30 -19.37
N LEU A 399 -21.62 2.16 -19.04
CA LEU A 399 -20.21 1.83 -18.92
C LEU A 399 -19.89 0.94 -17.72
N ASN A 400 -20.76 0.83 -16.73
CA ASN A 400 -20.55 -0.08 -15.59
C ASN A 400 -21.78 -0.95 -15.31
N ALA A 401 -22.72 -1.03 -16.25
CA ALA A 401 -23.95 -1.80 -16.09
C ALA A 401 -23.66 -3.27 -15.75
N GLY A 402 -24.31 -3.77 -14.69
CA GLY A 402 -24.17 -5.15 -14.21
C GLY A 402 -22.96 -5.40 -13.30
N LEU A 403 -22.08 -4.40 -13.11
CA LEU A 403 -20.90 -4.53 -12.26
C LEU A 403 -21.17 -3.99 -10.86
N LYS A 404 -20.63 -4.65 -9.83
CA LYS A 404 -20.59 -4.09 -8.48
C LYS A 404 -19.46 -3.08 -8.43
N MET A 405 -19.75 -1.84 -8.05
CA MET A 405 -18.75 -0.77 -8.06
C MET A 405 -18.37 -0.35 -6.64
N VAL A 406 -17.20 0.27 -6.53
CA VAL A 406 -16.76 0.95 -5.31
C VAL A 406 -16.39 2.39 -5.61
N ALA A 407 -16.74 3.29 -4.70
CA ALA A 407 -16.29 4.69 -4.69
C ALA A 407 -15.11 4.84 -3.72
N LYS A 408 -14.06 5.55 -4.13
CA LYS A 408 -12.91 5.88 -3.28
C LYS A 408 -12.71 7.39 -3.21
N ARG A 409 -12.62 7.92 -1.99
CA ARG A 409 -12.28 9.33 -1.74
C ARG A 409 -11.16 9.46 -0.71
N LEU A 410 -10.50 10.61 -0.66
CA LEU A 410 -9.45 10.88 0.34
C LEU A 410 -10.04 10.90 1.74
N ILE A 411 -9.27 10.41 2.73
CA ILE A 411 -9.69 10.41 4.15
C ILE A 411 -9.86 11.85 4.66
N LYS A 412 -8.84 12.69 4.43
CA LYS A 412 -8.77 14.07 4.96
C LYS A 412 -9.65 15.07 4.20
N GLU A 413 -9.91 14.80 2.93
CA GLU A 413 -10.60 15.72 2.01
C GLU A 413 -11.81 15.03 1.38
N PRO A 414 -13.01 15.17 1.97
CA PRO A 414 -14.21 14.47 1.48
C PRO A 414 -14.67 14.96 0.11
N HIS A 415 -14.40 16.22 -0.22
CA HIS A 415 -14.70 16.85 -1.50
C HIS A 415 -13.38 17.34 -2.14
N ALA A 416 -12.54 16.40 -2.57
CA ALA A 416 -11.23 16.71 -3.13
C ALA A 416 -11.33 17.36 -4.52
N CYS A 417 -10.34 18.19 -4.87
CA CYS A 417 -10.23 18.80 -6.19
C CYS A 417 -9.70 17.80 -7.23
N LYS A 418 -9.74 18.19 -8.52
CA LYS A 418 -9.29 17.32 -9.62
C LYS A 418 -7.81 16.97 -9.46
N GLU A 419 -6.99 17.93 -9.06
CA GLU A 419 -5.54 17.81 -8.94
C GLU A 419 -5.11 16.76 -7.91
N ASP A 420 -5.91 16.58 -6.85
CA ASP A 420 -5.64 15.60 -5.79
C ASP A 420 -6.06 14.17 -6.16
N ILE A 421 -7.07 14.02 -7.01
CA ILE A 421 -7.67 12.71 -7.36
C ILE A 421 -7.16 12.18 -8.71
N LEU A 422 -6.97 13.04 -9.70
CA LEU A 422 -6.50 12.69 -11.04
C LEU A 422 -5.21 11.85 -11.07
N PRO A 423 -4.22 12.04 -10.17
CA PRO A 423 -3.02 11.22 -10.17
C PRO A 423 -3.27 9.72 -10.03
N PHE A 424 -4.34 9.29 -9.33
CA PHE A 424 -4.68 7.86 -9.22
C PHE A 424 -5.11 7.27 -10.57
N CYS A 425 -6.00 7.96 -11.30
CA CYS A 425 -6.38 7.55 -12.66
C CYS A 425 -5.19 7.54 -13.61
N ARG A 426 -4.26 8.49 -13.47
CA ARG A 426 -3.00 8.52 -14.25
C ARG A 426 -2.12 7.31 -13.99
N CYS A 427 -1.97 6.91 -12.73
CA CYS A 427 -1.19 5.73 -12.36
C CYS A 427 -1.81 4.46 -12.98
N THR A 428 -3.12 4.26 -12.82
CA THR A 428 -3.83 3.10 -13.40
C THR A 428 -3.73 3.08 -14.92
N SER A 429 -3.97 4.21 -15.57
CA SER A 429 -3.91 4.32 -17.04
C SER A 429 -2.50 4.00 -17.59
N LEU A 430 -1.44 4.45 -16.89
CA LEU A 430 -0.06 4.13 -17.26
C LEU A 430 0.26 2.65 -17.02
N ALA A 431 -0.24 2.08 -15.92
CA ALA A 431 -0.07 0.67 -15.62
C ALA A 431 -0.71 -0.24 -16.68
N ILE A 432 -1.94 0.09 -17.12
CA ILE A 432 -2.61 -0.59 -18.24
C ILE A 432 -1.75 -0.53 -19.50
N LYS A 433 -1.29 0.67 -19.90
CA LYS A 433 -0.43 0.84 -21.09
C LYS A 433 0.87 0.03 -20.98
N MET A 434 1.51 0.00 -19.81
CA MET A 434 2.72 -0.77 -19.58
C MET A 434 2.46 -2.27 -19.63
N ARG A 435 1.32 -2.73 -19.09
CA ARG A 435 0.88 -4.12 -19.13
C ARG A 435 0.66 -4.60 -20.55
N THR A 436 -0.06 -3.85 -21.38
CA THR A 436 -0.27 -4.23 -22.79
C THR A 436 1.08 -4.37 -23.51
N SER A 437 2.02 -3.44 -23.26
CA SER A 437 3.37 -3.55 -23.80
C SER A 437 4.15 -4.75 -23.26
N PHE A 438 4.02 -5.07 -21.97
CA PHE A 438 4.70 -6.19 -21.33
C PHE A 438 4.23 -7.53 -21.90
N MET A 439 2.92 -7.76 -21.97
CA MET A 439 2.32 -9.00 -22.49
C MET A 439 2.68 -9.19 -23.97
N SER A 440 2.65 -8.12 -24.77
CA SER A 440 3.07 -8.16 -26.18
C SER A 440 4.54 -8.57 -26.34
N VAL A 441 5.45 -7.98 -25.54
CA VAL A 441 6.88 -8.34 -25.57
C VAL A 441 7.11 -9.76 -25.09
N ALA A 442 6.46 -10.17 -23.99
CA ALA A 442 6.55 -11.54 -23.48
C ALA A 442 6.12 -12.58 -24.53
N LYS A 443 5.00 -12.33 -25.23
CA LYS A 443 4.52 -13.17 -26.33
C LYS A 443 5.55 -13.23 -27.47
N SER A 444 6.07 -12.09 -27.92
CA SER A 444 7.07 -12.04 -29.01
C SER A 444 8.35 -12.79 -28.69
N ARG A 445 8.74 -12.82 -27.41
CA ARG A 445 9.95 -13.50 -26.92
C ARG A 445 9.70 -14.92 -26.43
N LYS A 446 8.49 -15.45 -26.62
CA LYS A 446 8.08 -16.78 -26.15
C LYS A 446 8.39 -17.00 -24.67
N VAL A 447 8.27 -15.95 -23.86
CA VAL A 447 8.44 -16.03 -22.40
C VAL A 447 7.23 -16.75 -21.83
N ASN A 448 7.48 -17.76 -20.99
CA ASN A 448 6.41 -18.45 -20.28
C ASN A 448 5.83 -17.53 -19.19
N ILE A 449 4.62 -17.03 -19.40
CA ILE A 449 3.91 -16.18 -18.44
C ILE A 449 2.94 -17.05 -17.66
N SER A 450 3.16 -17.18 -16.35
CA SER A 450 2.34 -18.04 -15.49
C SER A 450 0.92 -17.53 -15.29
N HIS A 451 0.70 -16.22 -15.38
CA HIS A 451 -0.59 -15.58 -15.13
C HIS A 451 -0.86 -14.36 -16.03
N ASP A 452 -2.10 -14.16 -16.44
CA ASP A 452 -2.55 -12.95 -17.11
C ASP A 452 -2.71 -11.81 -16.10
N ILE A 453 -1.93 -10.75 -16.27
CA ILE A 453 -2.00 -9.56 -15.42
C ILE A 453 -3.11 -8.65 -15.97
N TRP A 454 -4.02 -8.14 -15.15
CA TRP A 454 -5.02 -7.14 -15.54
C TRP A 454 -5.05 -6.01 -14.53
N PHE A 455 -5.25 -4.77 -14.99
CA PHE A 455 -5.49 -3.63 -14.11
C PHE A 455 -6.95 -3.22 -14.21
N VAL A 456 -7.64 -3.16 -13.08
CA VAL A 456 -9.05 -2.72 -13.01
C VAL A 456 -9.13 -1.28 -13.50
N PRO A 457 -9.98 -0.97 -14.51
CA PRO A 457 -10.20 0.38 -14.96
C PRO A 457 -10.66 1.28 -13.80
N CYS A 458 -10.03 2.45 -13.70
CA CYS A 458 -10.32 3.45 -12.67
C CYS A 458 -10.84 4.73 -13.33
N TYR A 459 -12.00 5.18 -12.88
CA TYR A 459 -12.71 6.33 -13.43
C TYR A 459 -12.78 7.47 -12.44
N LEU A 460 -12.80 8.70 -12.96
CA LEU A 460 -12.98 9.91 -12.19
C LEU A 460 -14.45 10.33 -12.27
N TYR A 461 -15.10 10.47 -11.12
CA TYR A 461 -16.47 10.95 -11.01
C TYR A 461 -16.46 12.39 -10.53
N GLU A 462 -16.90 13.30 -11.39
CA GLU A 462 -17.07 14.72 -11.09
C GLU A 462 -18.50 15.00 -10.63
N TYR A 463 -18.66 15.75 -9.54
CA TYR A 463 -19.97 16.15 -9.04
C TYR A 463 -19.93 17.53 -8.37
N THR A 464 -21.09 18.14 -8.19
CA THR A 464 -21.22 19.36 -7.38
C THR A 464 -21.40 18.99 -5.91
N SER A 465 -20.48 19.46 -5.07
CA SER A 465 -20.53 19.24 -3.61
C SER A 465 -21.67 20.02 -2.94
N CYS A 466 -21.92 19.70 -1.67
CA CYS A 466 -22.85 20.44 -0.81
C CYS A 466 -22.51 21.92 -0.64
N ARG A 467 -21.24 22.30 -0.87
CA ARG A 467 -20.75 23.69 -0.83
C ARG A 467 -20.84 24.41 -2.17
N ARG A 468 -21.39 23.74 -3.20
CA ARG A 468 -21.51 24.21 -4.60
C ARG A 468 -20.19 24.29 -5.36
N ASP A 469 -19.11 23.74 -4.81
CA ASP A 469 -17.84 23.58 -5.52
C ASP A 469 -17.81 22.25 -6.28
N LEU A 470 -17.05 22.19 -7.38
CA LEU A 470 -16.75 20.94 -8.08
C LEU A 470 -15.86 20.05 -7.21
N ALA A 471 -16.23 18.78 -7.12
CA ALA A 471 -15.54 17.77 -6.33
C ALA A 471 -15.42 16.47 -7.11
N TYR A 472 -14.41 15.68 -6.73
CA TYR A 472 -14.04 14.48 -7.44
C TYR A 472 -13.86 13.29 -6.49
N PHE A 473 -14.20 12.10 -6.98
CA PHE A 473 -13.86 10.83 -6.35
C PHE A 473 -13.55 9.79 -7.43
N LEU A 474 -12.97 8.66 -7.03
CA LEU A 474 -12.64 7.56 -7.95
C LEU A 474 -13.73 6.50 -7.89
N GLY A 475 -14.06 5.90 -9.03
CA GLY A 475 -14.84 4.67 -9.05
C GLY A 475 -14.15 3.59 -9.85
N GLU A 476 -14.26 2.37 -9.37
CA GLU A 476 -13.74 1.17 -10.02
C GLU A 476 -14.61 -0.04 -9.66
N GLN A 477 -14.43 -1.13 -10.38
CA GLN A 477 -15.15 -2.36 -10.06
C GLN A 477 -14.70 -2.94 -8.71
N GLN A 478 -15.66 -3.40 -7.92
CA GLN A 478 -15.40 -4.14 -6.69
C GLN A 478 -14.74 -5.48 -7.02
N LEU A 479 -13.56 -5.72 -6.47
CA LEU A 479 -12.91 -7.02 -6.53
C LEU A 479 -13.44 -7.94 -5.43
N GLU A 480 -13.79 -9.16 -5.80
CA GLU A 480 -14.15 -10.22 -4.85
C GLU A 480 -12.98 -11.20 -4.74
N GLY A 481 -12.54 -11.52 -3.52
CA GLY A 481 -11.51 -12.54 -3.27
C GLY A 481 -10.47 -12.12 -2.23
N ARG A 482 -9.41 -12.93 -2.09
CA ARG A 482 -8.29 -12.64 -1.19
C ARG A 482 -7.44 -11.52 -1.78
N PHE A 483 -7.46 -10.35 -1.14
CA PHE A 483 -6.65 -9.22 -1.55
C PHE A 483 -5.19 -9.42 -1.10
N ILE A 484 -4.25 -9.23 -2.02
CA ILE A 484 -2.82 -9.49 -1.85
C ILE A 484 -2.07 -8.26 -2.33
N LYS A 485 -1.08 -7.81 -1.54
CA LYS A 485 -0.09 -6.83 -1.97
C LYS A 485 1.21 -7.56 -2.34
N PHE A 486 1.60 -7.48 -3.61
CA PHE A 486 2.75 -8.19 -4.17
C PHE A 486 4.04 -7.40 -4.04
N ASN A 487 3.97 -6.08 -4.21
CA ASN A 487 5.04 -5.17 -3.86
C ASN A 487 4.50 -3.84 -3.35
N GLY A 488 5.39 -3.02 -2.80
CA GLY A 488 5.07 -1.71 -2.26
C GLY A 488 5.81 -0.58 -2.94
N ASN A 489 5.30 0.65 -2.82
CA ASN A 489 6.00 1.85 -3.25
C ASN A 489 7.31 2.11 -2.48
N ASN A 490 7.53 1.44 -1.34
CA ASN A 490 8.67 1.64 -0.45
C ASN A 490 9.62 0.42 -0.33
N GLY A 491 9.69 -0.44 -1.37
CA GLY A 491 10.59 -1.60 -1.38
C GLY A 491 10.06 -2.83 -0.62
N TYR A 492 8.78 -2.86 -0.28
CA TYR A 492 8.13 -4.10 0.18
C TYR A 492 7.98 -5.08 -0.99
N VAL A 493 8.28 -6.36 -0.78
CA VAL A 493 8.11 -7.43 -1.76
C VAL A 493 7.52 -8.65 -1.04
N LYS A 494 6.50 -9.26 -1.65
CA LYS A 494 5.89 -10.51 -1.16
C LYS A 494 6.46 -11.68 -1.95
N LEU A 495 7.21 -12.60 -1.36
CA LEU A 495 7.93 -13.65 -2.09
C LEU A 495 7.19 -15.00 -2.14
N ASP A 496 6.18 -15.19 -1.30
CA ASP A 496 5.46 -16.45 -1.06
C ASP A 496 4.26 -16.69 -2.01
N GLU A 497 4.05 -15.84 -3.01
CA GLU A 497 2.97 -16.01 -3.99
C GLU A 497 3.54 -16.40 -5.36
N GLU A 498 2.92 -17.38 -6.01
CA GLU A 498 3.38 -17.97 -7.28
C GLU A 498 3.53 -16.92 -8.40
N CYS A 499 2.57 -15.99 -8.51
CA CYS A 499 2.63 -14.92 -9.51
C CYS A 499 3.54 -13.75 -9.10
N SER A 500 4.16 -13.78 -7.92
CA SER A 500 4.94 -12.63 -7.45
C SER A 500 6.18 -12.36 -8.29
N GLU A 501 6.92 -13.40 -8.70
CA GLU A 501 8.10 -13.23 -9.57
C GLU A 501 7.74 -12.47 -10.85
N LEU A 502 6.65 -12.88 -11.49
CA LEU A 502 6.10 -12.25 -12.69
C LEU A 502 5.75 -10.77 -12.44
N LEU A 503 5.13 -10.46 -11.30
CA LEU A 503 4.75 -9.09 -10.95
C LEU A 503 5.96 -8.22 -10.59
N GLN A 504 7.00 -8.77 -9.97
CA GLN A 504 8.26 -8.06 -9.79
C GLN A 504 8.95 -7.79 -11.12
N ALA A 505 8.93 -8.77 -12.03
CA ALA A 505 9.44 -8.62 -13.39
C ALA A 505 8.66 -7.56 -14.19
N PHE A 506 7.35 -7.46 -14.00
CA PHE A 506 6.54 -6.38 -14.57
C PHE A 506 6.99 -5.00 -14.07
N SER A 507 7.16 -4.81 -12.76
CA SER A 507 7.68 -3.55 -12.20
C SER A 507 9.06 -3.21 -12.77
N HIS A 508 9.98 -4.18 -12.81
CA HIS A 508 11.31 -4.00 -13.41
C HIS A 508 11.22 -3.64 -14.91
N TYR A 509 10.37 -4.34 -15.66
CA TYR A 509 10.14 -4.07 -17.08
C TYR A 509 9.68 -2.62 -17.31
N THR A 510 8.77 -2.09 -16.48
CA THR A 510 8.28 -0.72 -16.65
C THR A 510 9.41 0.32 -16.53
N PHE A 511 10.38 0.09 -15.66
CA PHE A 511 11.58 0.92 -15.53
C PHE A 511 12.45 0.86 -16.79
N VAL A 512 12.76 -0.35 -17.26
CA VAL A 512 13.59 -0.55 -18.45
C VAL A 512 12.91 -0.01 -19.71
N ARG A 513 11.64 -0.37 -19.93
CA ARG A 513 10.84 0.03 -21.09
C ARG A 513 10.70 1.54 -21.19
N SER A 514 10.60 2.23 -20.05
CA SER A 514 10.52 3.68 -20.00
C SER A 514 11.89 4.39 -20.03
N ARG A 515 12.98 3.64 -20.20
CA ARG A 515 14.37 4.14 -20.13
C ARG A 515 14.65 4.90 -18.83
N GLY A 516 14.24 4.33 -17.71
CA GLY A 516 14.43 4.90 -16.37
C GLY A 516 13.58 6.13 -16.07
N SER A 517 12.52 6.40 -16.87
CA SER A 517 11.66 7.57 -16.66
C SER A 517 10.58 7.33 -15.61
N VAL A 518 9.99 6.14 -15.57
CA VAL A 518 8.89 5.77 -14.67
C VAL A 518 9.00 4.31 -14.24
N MET A 519 8.42 3.97 -13.09
CA MET A 519 8.32 2.59 -12.60
C MET A 519 6.95 2.39 -11.94
N VAL A 520 6.24 1.34 -12.34
CA VAL A 520 4.94 0.97 -11.75
C VAL A 520 5.19 0.01 -10.58
N VAL A 521 4.65 0.34 -9.41
CA VAL A 521 4.80 -0.38 -8.13
C VAL A 521 3.46 -0.34 -7.35
N ASP A 522 3.46 -0.75 -6.08
CA ASP A 522 2.23 -0.97 -5.29
C ASP A 522 1.27 -1.94 -6.03
N LEU A 523 1.83 -2.99 -6.62
CA LEU A 523 1.02 -4.02 -7.28
C LEU A 523 0.24 -4.80 -6.23
N GLN A 524 -1.08 -4.65 -6.25
CA GLN A 524 -1.98 -5.25 -5.27
C GLN A 524 -3.33 -5.57 -5.90
N GLY A 525 -4.00 -6.61 -5.43
CA GLY A 525 -5.25 -7.07 -6.03
C GLY A 525 -5.63 -8.49 -5.65
N VAL A 526 -6.37 -9.18 -6.53
CA VAL A 526 -6.89 -10.53 -6.31
C VAL A 526 -6.38 -11.47 -7.41
N VAL A 527 -6.04 -12.70 -7.01
CA VAL A 527 -5.75 -13.80 -7.96
C VAL A 527 -7.02 -14.64 -8.15
N ASP A 528 -7.46 -14.79 -9.39
CA ASP A 528 -8.59 -15.64 -9.78
C ASP A 528 -8.17 -16.60 -10.90
N GLY A 529 -7.87 -17.85 -10.52
CA GLY A 529 -7.26 -18.83 -11.42
C GLY A 529 -5.92 -18.32 -11.93
N ASN A 530 -5.73 -18.34 -13.26
CA ASN A 530 -4.51 -17.85 -13.90
C ASN A 530 -4.54 -16.34 -14.17
N THR A 531 -5.49 -15.61 -13.60
CA THR A 531 -5.68 -14.18 -13.83
C THR A 531 -5.38 -13.40 -12.55
N VAL A 532 -4.53 -12.39 -12.63
CA VAL A 532 -4.27 -11.45 -11.53
C VAL A 532 -4.95 -10.13 -11.81
N LEU A 533 -5.98 -9.80 -11.05
CA LEU A 533 -6.71 -8.54 -11.12
C LEU A 533 -6.09 -7.54 -10.15
N LEU A 534 -5.34 -6.56 -10.66
CA LEU A 534 -4.65 -5.53 -9.90
C LEU A 534 -5.44 -4.22 -9.87
N THR A 535 -5.33 -3.48 -8.76
CA THR A 535 -5.92 -2.16 -8.60
C THR A 535 -4.98 -1.23 -7.83
N ASP A 536 -5.25 0.08 -7.90
CA ASP A 536 -4.52 1.11 -7.16
C ASP A 536 -2.98 1.04 -7.28
N PRO A 537 -2.40 0.94 -8.49
CA PRO A 537 -0.95 1.00 -8.64
C PRO A 537 -0.41 2.40 -8.29
N GLN A 538 0.86 2.45 -7.90
CA GLN A 538 1.62 3.68 -7.75
C GLN A 538 2.68 3.78 -8.85
N VAL A 539 2.97 4.99 -9.30
CA VAL A 539 4.06 5.27 -10.24
C VAL A 539 5.12 6.12 -9.56
N HIS A 540 6.36 5.66 -9.62
CA HIS A 540 7.53 6.49 -9.34
C HIS A 540 8.01 7.15 -10.62
N SER A 541 8.40 8.41 -10.56
CA SER A 541 8.86 9.15 -11.74
C SER A 541 10.22 9.83 -11.54
N ARG A 542 10.99 9.93 -12.63
CA ARG A 542 12.29 10.62 -12.63
C ARG A 542 12.13 12.15 -12.58
N HIS A 543 10.99 12.68 -13.01
CA HIS A 543 10.78 14.11 -13.18
C HIS A 543 10.28 14.78 -11.89
N LYS A 544 10.66 16.05 -11.66
CA LYS A 544 10.24 16.81 -10.46
C LYS A 544 8.76 17.24 -10.48
N LYS A 545 8.07 17.11 -11.62
CA LYS A 545 6.66 17.51 -11.76
C LYS A 545 5.77 16.52 -11.02
N VAL A 546 4.87 17.03 -10.19
CA VAL A 546 3.92 16.22 -9.40
C VAL A 546 2.83 15.70 -10.35
N GLU A 547 3.07 14.53 -10.95
CA GLU A 547 2.12 13.91 -11.92
C GLU A 547 1.40 12.69 -11.33
N TYR A 548 2.04 11.99 -10.40
CA TYR A 548 1.61 10.67 -9.89
C TYR A 548 1.29 10.68 -8.38
N GLY A 549 1.01 11.86 -7.82
CA GLY A 549 0.51 12.01 -6.45
C GLY A 549 1.58 11.88 -5.36
N LYS A 550 1.14 11.89 -4.10
CA LYS A 550 2.02 11.91 -2.91
C LYS A 550 2.82 10.62 -2.71
N GLY A 551 2.38 9.51 -3.31
CA GLY A 551 3.08 8.22 -3.26
C GLY A 551 4.24 8.07 -4.25
N ASP A 552 4.46 9.05 -5.13
CA ASP A 552 5.63 9.11 -6.02
C ASP A 552 6.89 9.51 -5.22
N LEU A 553 7.65 8.50 -4.81
CA LEU A 553 8.91 8.65 -4.09
C LEU A 553 10.10 8.91 -5.05
N ARG A 554 9.81 9.09 -6.34
CA ARG A 554 10.76 9.47 -7.37
C ARG A 554 11.97 8.53 -7.42
N PHE A 555 13.17 9.11 -7.49
CA PHE A 555 14.42 8.36 -7.53
C PHE A 555 14.62 7.45 -6.31
N ASP A 556 14.20 7.89 -5.12
CA ASP A 556 14.30 7.05 -3.91
C ASP A 556 13.37 5.84 -4.02
N GLY A 557 12.21 6.00 -4.64
CA GLY A 557 11.30 4.90 -4.99
C GLY A 557 11.96 3.86 -5.88
N PHE A 558 12.65 4.28 -6.96
CA PHE A 558 13.40 3.36 -7.82
C PHE A 558 14.49 2.62 -7.05
N LYS A 559 15.27 3.36 -6.24
CA LYS A 559 16.35 2.80 -5.43
C LYS A 559 15.81 1.72 -4.47
N ARG A 560 14.77 2.04 -3.71
CA ARG A 560 14.16 1.12 -2.74
C ARG A 560 13.61 -0.14 -3.39
N PHE A 561 13.00 -0.02 -4.57
CA PHE A 561 12.58 -1.18 -5.35
C PHE A 561 13.78 -2.08 -5.66
N PHE A 562 14.85 -1.53 -6.26
CA PHE A 562 16.02 -2.31 -6.64
C PHE A 562 16.87 -2.82 -5.47
N GLU A 563 16.80 -2.23 -4.28
CA GLU A 563 17.41 -2.77 -3.06
C GLU A 563 16.73 -4.06 -2.59
N SER A 564 15.42 -4.18 -2.82
CA SER A 564 14.62 -5.36 -2.45
C SER A 564 14.43 -6.37 -3.58
N HIS A 565 14.60 -5.94 -4.83
CA HIS A 565 14.29 -6.73 -6.02
C HIS A 565 15.40 -7.70 -6.37
N CYS A 566 15.04 -8.99 -6.48
CA CYS A 566 15.90 -10.02 -7.05
C CYS A 566 15.34 -10.42 -8.42
N CYS A 567 16.15 -10.37 -9.47
CA CYS A 567 15.70 -10.78 -10.80
C CYS A 567 15.45 -12.29 -10.85
N GLY A 568 14.22 -12.69 -11.19
CA GLY A 568 13.85 -14.08 -11.43
C GLY A 568 13.88 -14.46 -12.92
N GLU A 569 13.28 -15.61 -13.25
CA GLU A 569 13.29 -16.17 -14.60
C GLU A 569 12.67 -15.24 -15.64
N THR A 570 11.55 -14.58 -15.33
CA THR A 570 10.87 -13.65 -16.23
C THR A 570 11.75 -12.43 -16.53
N CYS A 571 12.45 -11.90 -15.52
CA CYS A 571 13.39 -10.79 -15.70
C CYS A 571 14.53 -11.15 -16.68
N HIS A 572 15.07 -12.35 -16.55
CA HIS A 572 16.18 -12.83 -17.39
C HIS A 572 15.71 -13.15 -18.81
N ALA A 573 14.56 -13.80 -18.97
CA ALA A 573 13.95 -14.08 -20.27
C ALA A 573 13.66 -12.79 -21.07
N LEU A 574 13.34 -11.70 -20.37
CA LEU A 574 13.15 -10.37 -20.95
C LEU A 574 14.46 -9.56 -21.08
N ALA A 575 15.61 -10.12 -20.70
CA ALA A 575 16.93 -9.47 -20.74
C ALA A 575 16.95 -8.10 -20.04
N LEU A 576 16.22 -7.96 -18.93
CA LEU A 576 16.11 -6.70 -18.19
C LEU A 576 17.40 -6.29 -17.43
N PRO A 577 18.12 -7.21 -16.75
CA PRO A 577 19.27 -6.82 -15.92
C PRO A 577 20.38 -6.09 -16.69
N GLY A 578 20.68 -6.52 -17.91
CA GLY A 578 21.69 -5.86 -18.76
C GLY A 578 21.31 -4.43 -19.13
N GLN A 579 20.03 -4.20 -19.44
CA GLN A 579 19.51 -2.87 -19.77
C GLN A 579 19.42 -1.98 -18.53
N GLN A 580 19.07 -2.55 -17.37
CA GLN A 580 19.01 -1.85 -16.09
C GLN A 580 20.35 -1.21 -15.72
N GLN A 581 21.46 -1.96 -15.84
CA GLN A 581 22.79 -1.46 -15.47
C GLN A 581 23.19 -0.23 -16.29
N GLU A 582 22.93 -0.26 -17.60
CA GLU A 582 23.22 0.87 -18.48
C GLU A 582 22.37 2.09 -18.12
N LEU A 583 21.08 1.89 -17.82
CA LEU A 583 20.19 2.96 -17.39
C LEU A 583 20.62 3.56 -16.05
N LEU A 584 20.92 2.74 -15.05
CA LEU A 584 21.40 3.23 -13.74
C LEU A 584 22.71 3.98 -13.87
N ARG A 585 23.64 3.51 -14.71
CA ARG A 585 24.91 4.22 -15.01
C ARG A 585 24.64 5.57 -15.65
N SER A 586 23.79 5.63 -16.67
CA SER A 586 23.46 6.91 -17.34
C SER A 586 22.75 7.89 -16.39
N MET A 587 21.88 7.40 -15.50
CA MET A 587 21.21 8.23 -14.48
C MET A 587 22.17 8.72 -13.39
N GLN A 588 23.12 7.91 -12.95
CA GLN A 588 24.15 8.33 -12.00
C GLN A 588 25.03 9.43 -12.62
N LEU A 589 25.42 9.27 -13.90
CA LEU A 589 26.12 10.31 -14.67
C LEU A 589 25.28 11.59 -14.79
N GLU A 590 23.96 11.52 -15.00
CA GLU A 590 23.07 12.69 -14.96
C GLU A 590 23.04 13.36 -13.56
N LYS A 591 23.00 12.56 -12.48
CA LYS A 591 23.00 13.06 -11.10
C LYS A 591 24.31 13.76 -10.73
N ASP A 592 25.44 13.28 -11.25
CA ASP A 592 26.75 13.89 -11.02
C ASP A 592 26.95 15.15 -11.89
N ARG A 593 26.18 15.28 -12.98
CA ARG A 593 26.19 16.44 -13.88
C ARG A 593 25.17 17.49 -13.46
N ARG A 594 25.15 17.88 -12.19
CA ARG A 594 24.40 19.05 -11.71
C ARG A 594 25.08 20.33 -12.16
N CYS A 595 24.26 21.36 -12.34
CA CYS A 595 24.67 22.73 -12.62
C CYS A 595 25.69 23.15 -11.56
N GLN A 596 26.86 23.59 -11.99
CA GLN A 596 27.95 23.99 -11.10
C GLN A 596 27.71 25.33 -10.40
N ILE A 597 26.61 26.01 -10.72
CA ILE A 597 26.21 27.28 -10.10
C ILE A 597 25.16 27.01 -9.03
N CYS A 598 23.97 26.51 -9.41
CA CYS A 598 22.90 26.30 -8.44
C CYS A 598 22.97 24.95 -7.72
N MET A 599 23.76 23.99 -8.22
CA MET A 599 23.83 22.62 -7.69
C MET A 599 22.49 21.84 -7.66
N ASP A 600 21.39 22.44 -8.18
CA ASP A 600 20.01 21.96 -8.00
C ASP A 600 19.35 21.43 -9.28
N ALA A 601 19.82 21.91 -10.45
CA ALA A 601 19.28 21.60 -11.76
C ALA A 601 20.34 20.87 -12.62
N PRO A 602 19.94 19.97 -13.54
CA PRO A 602 20.90 19.27 -14.40
C PRO A 602 21.63 20.24 -15.33
N SER A 603 22.92 19.98 -15.55
CA SER A 603 23.75 20.66 -16.53
C SER A 603 23.27 20.30 -17.94
N LYS A 604 22.64 21.27 -18.61
CA LYS A 604 22.01 21.10 -19.93
C LYS A 604 22.41 22.19 -20.92
N THR A 605 23.41 22.98 -20.57
CA THR A 605 23.86 24.09 -21.39
C THR A 605 25.36 23.98 -21.62
N VAL A 606 25.77 24.03 -22.88
CA VAL A 606 27.17 24.18 -23.29
C VAL A 606 27.48 25.67 -23.40
N LEU A 607 28.64 26.06 -22.89
CA LEU A 607 29.17 27.41 -22.97
C LEU A 607 30.24 27.48 -24.07
N GLU A 608 30.09 28.39 -25.03
CA GLU A 608 31.06 28.62 -26.10
C GLU A 608 31.95 29.83 -25.78
N PRO A 609 33.23 29.83 -26.20
CA PRO A 609 33.89 28.83 -27.06
C PRO A 609 34.51 27.64 -26.31
N CYS A 610 34.42 27.59 -24.98
CA CYS A 610 35.13 26.58 -24.18
C CYS A 610 34.54 25.16 -24.26
N GLY A 611 33.33 25.00 -24.76
CA GLY A 611 32.66 23.70 -24.93
C GLY A 611 32.17 23.06 -23.62
N HIS A 612 32.25 23.75 -22.47
CA HIS A 612 31.88 23.14 -21.19
C HIS A 612 30.36 23.08 -21.00
N SER A 613 29.83 21.86 -20.88
CA SER A 613 28.46 21.57 -20.44
C SER A 613 28.40 21.48 -18.92
N ALA A 614 28.34 22.64 -18.24
CA ALA A 614 28.47 22.72 -16.78
C ALA A 614 27.30 23.39 -16.04
N VAL A 615 26.35 24.01 -16.74
CA VAL A 615 25.28 24.80 -16.12
C VAL A 615 23.89 24.44 -16.64
N CYS A 616 22.85 24.72 -15.86
CA CYS A 616 21.46 24.61 -16.31
C CYS A 616 21.06 25.84 -17.15
N LYS A 617 19.93 25.75 -17.87
CA LYS A 617 19.41 26.85 -18.70
C LYS A 617 19.25 28.15 -17.91
N THR A 618 18.64 28.10 -16.72
CA THR A 618 18.38 29.29 -15.90
C THR A 618 19.67 29.96 -15.46
N CYS A 619 20.63 29.20 -14.92
CA CYS A 619 21.91 29.75 -14.51
C CYS A 619 22.76 30.22 -15.70
N ALA A 620 22.61 29.62 -16.88
CA ALA A 620 23.28 30.11 -18.08
C ALA A 620 22.78 31.51 -18.47
N ILE A 621 21.47 31.76 -18.40
CA ILE A 621 20.88 33.07 -18.67
C ILE A 621 21.44 34.10 -17.67
N THR A 622 21.36 33.81 -16.37
CA THR A 622 21.88 34.72 -15.33
C THR A 622 23.39 34.96 -15.45
N LEU A 623 24.16 33.94 -15.82
CA LEU A 623 25.59 34.05 -16.07
C LEU A 623 25.90 34.95 -17.27
N PHE A 624 25.06 34.90 -18.30
CA PHE A 624 25.21 35.70 -19.52
C PHE A 624 24.77 37.16 -19.34
N GLU A 625 23.84 37.42 -18.42
CA GLU A 625 23.41 38.77 -18.02
C GLU A 625 24.41 39.49 -17.10
N ALA A 626 25.42 38.79 -16.58
CA ALA A 626 26.45 39.38 -15.73
C ALA A 626 27.41 40.28 -16.52
N PRO A 627 28.01 41.31 -15.89
CA PRO A 627 28.93 42.23 -16.57
C PRO A 627 30.15 41.55 -17.22
N THR A 628 30.57 40.41 -16.68
CA THR A 628 31.70 39.61 -17.17
C THR A 628 31.33 38.12 -17.18
N PRO A 629 30.68 37.61 -18.24
CA PRO A 629 30.24 36.22 -18.31
C PRO A 629 31.44 35.29 -18.48
N SER A 630 31.69 34.41 -17.50
CA SER A 630 32.83 33.49 -17.52
C SER A 630 32.41 32.08 -17.13
N CYS A 631 33.02 31.08 -17.76
CA CYS A 631 32.71 29.67 -17.51
C CYS A 631 33.09 29.29 -16.07
N PRO A 632 32.20 28.66 -15.28
CA PRO A 632 32.51 28.29 -13.89
C PRO A 632 33.57 27.17 -13.78
N ILE A 633 33.86 26.45 -14.88
CA ILE A 633 34.87 25.40 -14.91
C ILE A 633 36.25 25.95 -15.28
N CYS A 634 36.36 26.59 -16.45
CA CYS A 634 37.65 27.01 -17.01
C CYS A 634 37.90 28.52 -16.94
N ARG A 635 36.95 29.31 -16.45
CA ARG A 635 36.99 30.78 -16.35
C ARG A 635 37.14 31.54 -17.67
N GLN A 636 37.09 30.85 -18.81
CA GLN A 636 37.10 31.46 -20.13
C GLN A 636 35.84 32.33 -20.32
N PRO A 637 35.97 33.52 -20.96
CA PRO A 637 34.81 34.34 -21.33
C PRO A 637 33.81 33.56 -22.17
N VAL A 638 32.52 33.70 -21.85
CA VAL A 638 31.43 33.03 -22.57
C VAL A 638 30.86 33.98 -23.60
N GLU A 639 30.87 33.56 -24.87
CA GLU A 639 30.36 34.34 -26.00
C GLU A 639 28.94 33.91 -26.41
N GLU A 640 28.64 32.62 -26.29
CA GLU A 640 27.34 32.04 -26.64
C GLU A 640 27.05 30.83 -25.75
N TYR A 641 25.78 30.45 -25.64
CA TYR A 641 25.39 29.20 -24.99
C TYR A 641 24.31 28.45 -25.77
N HIS A 642 24.37 27.13 -25.72
CA HIS A 642 23.40 26.24 -26.36
C HIS A 642 22.80 25.26 -25.37
N THR A 643 21.46 25.17 -25.36
CA THR A 643 20.75 24.19 -24.54
C THR A 643 20.61 22.86 -25.28
N GLY A 644 20.97 21.77 -24.62
CA GLY A 644 20.91 20.42 -25.16
C GLY A 644 21.09 19.36 -24.08
N VAL A 645 21.02 18.09 -24.48
CA VAL A 645 21.39 16.96 -23.61
C VAL A 645 22.74 16.47 -24.07
N TYR A 646 23.76 16.72 -23.26
CA TYR A 646 25.13 16.31 -23.52
C TYR A 646 25.49 15.21 -22.52
N SER A 647 26.29 14.21 -22.90
CA SER A 647 26.71 13.12 -22.01
C SER A 647 28.03 13.43 -21.28
N THR A 648 28.77 14.45 -21.73
CA THR A 648 30.11 14.80 -21.23
C THR A 648 30.19 16.24 -20.75
N THR A 649 31.11 16.52 -19.82
CA THR A 649 31.37 17.89 -19.32
C THR A 649 32.01 18.77 -20.38
N TYR A 650 32.77 18.19 -21.32
CA TYR A 650 33.32 18.88 -22.48
C TYR A 650 32.64 18.40 -23.75
N VAL A 651 32.14 19.34 -24.55
CA VAL A 651 31.47 19.11 -25.83
C VAL A 651 32.28 19.85 -26.89
N PRO A 652 32.84 19.15 -27.90
CA PRO A 652 33.64 19.78 -28.93
C PRO A 652 32.83 20.88 -29.65
N PRO A 653 33.43 22.05 -29.96
CA PRO A 653 32.76 23.10 -30.69
C PRO A 653 32.29 22.57 -32.06
N ARG A 654 31.07 22.92 -32.45
CA ARG A 654 30.53 22.52 -33.76
C ARG A 654 31.41 23.13 -34.85
N ARG A 655 31.96 22.31 -35.76
CA ARG A 655 32.58 22.81 -36.98
C ARG A 655 31.51 23.60 -37.73
N ARG A 656 31.69 24.93 -37.83
CA ARG A 656 30.86 25.77 -38.70
C ARG A 656 31.06 25.26 -40.13
N GLY A 657 30.03 24.62 -40.68
CA GLY A 657 29.92 24.27 -42.09
C GLY A 657 29.17 25.35 -42.82
#